data_AF-A0A8C9XV13-F1
#
_entry.id   AF-A0A8C9XV13-F1
#
_cell.length_a   1.000
_cell.length_b   1.000
_cell.length_c   1.000
_cell.angle_alpha   90.00
_cell.angle_beta   90.00
_cell.angle_gamma   90.00
#
_symmetry.space_group_name_H-M   'P 1'
#
loop_
_entity.id
_entity.type
_entity.pdbx_description
1 polymer ?
#
loop_
_entity_poly.entity_id
_entity_poly.type
_entity_poly.pdbx_seq_one_letter_code
_entity_poly.pdbx_strand_id
1 'polypeptide(L)'
;MEIGVFLPCLDQFMLSPLVTWVKTFMPHDGGMHLDFSELLDGVFLNDIMTQIEEKSEQMLDCRHELENMEAELKRIQQENSQLLVDARASRTYRDELDALRERAIKADKLESEVGRYREQLHKMEFYKSKVEELKEDNRVLQETKEVLGDQLAGWRARSDKIHQLEKHSLLLKARVHDMEQERNADRRRIDELQEENLALCLAQRRSMEESQHLGWELEQLSKTTENSQGKSTLSEEVSERTRSRMLKLEKENQSLLRSIEELRAASINNSAQPKHGHHLQCEHVCQVVCTTDEPTGLQTTCSHIENRTNVFPLSFFYPPSISLDRKVQRLEAEVQELEAENQSLQATLEELRISARRLEQLETEKQSLEQETTVLEREKRQLEKENRRLRQQAEIQEANLDSSNVCIASLEREMRFLVKEVEGLRETAERVKGLERDNRELSKQAAIDQRTLATLREELVSEKLKTQQRNNELERLAHDLEMKALSQESLLQQSFFPLCSRFKMLESELESSLKKSLRIKEDKMAALEARLQESSTLNQQLRQELKTVKLSYEALQQRHEEEWTASSSTPPRETGKVMSEWLRESQEATKELLKLKDRLIEVERNNATLEAERQAMQAQLRQLESQSDSQQAQVLALQRQAASLQENNTALQTHNANLQVEKSTLNSQSASLMAQNAQLQQQQSGTESERDGAMREREDLRVVHEQLLRDHERLAALHERQAMEYEALMGKHGCVKNAHRTLELEHRTLQDRYNSLLQQRTKLEDLEKALKEEQLRMALEKEQHRTTAAECRRLHDEKDWLNQTYRQLLNDNELLTADHKQLKSQLNEAKLEHTWLEADFSKLKKEFQQLDITSTKLTNQCELLGQLKGNLEEENRHLLSQIETLMLQNRTLLEQTMESKDLFHVEERQYIDKLNDLRRQKEKLEEKIMDQYKFYEPSPPRRRGNWITLKLKKLIKSNSREHGPDCPPTPTSSGFTEPHLTCQDNSSFVSSDGSGGSALAGDAISPQRNSSEYDLLEFIRSSPIDLAEPVSSKYQSPPFTASAIDQEVRSSSEAGHKHHSGVFSCKNQPTARGQRDTSEPKATAVSSTHEAAIVEQALKLPPPPQNFPRRRKNSNKWILK
;
A
#
# COMPACT_ATOMS: atom_id res chain seq x y z
N MET A 1 137.86 -43.45 -9.47
CA MET A 1 138.44 -42.56 -8.44
C MET A 1 137.31 -42.09 -7.54
N GLU A 2 137.61 -41.70 -6.29
CA GLU A 2 136.69 -41.00 -5.36
C GLU A 2 135.26 -41.56 -5.19
N ILE A 3 135.14 -42.70 -4.50
CA ILE A 3 133.84 -43.21 -3.99
C ILE A 3 133.51 -42.60 -2.61
N GLY A 4 134.51 -42.16 -1.84
CA GLY A 4 134.36 -41.74 -0.44
C GLY A 4 133.73 -40.36 -0.18
N VAL A 5 133.52 -39.54 -1.21
CA VAL A 5 132.96 -38.17 -1.06
C VAL A 5 131.44 -38.15 -1.28
N PHE A 6 130.87 -39.11 -2.00
CA PHE A 6 129.46 -39.10 -2.39
C PHE A 6 128.49 -39.57 -1.28
N LEU A 7 128.91 -40.44 -0.36
CA LEU A 7 128.01 -41.04 0.64
C LEU A 7 127.20 -40.02 1.48
N PRO A 8 127.81 -38.99 2.11
CA PRO A 8 127.05 -38.03 2.93
C PRO A 8 126.03 -37.21 2.12
N CYS A 9 126.35 -36.92 0.86
CA CYS A 9 125.42 -36.25 -0.06
C CYS A 9 124.30 -37.19 -0.51
N LEU A 10 124.56 -38.50 -0.59
CA LEU A 10 123.59 -39.52 -0.94
C LEU A 10 122.52 -39.68 0.15
N ASP A 11 122.93 -39.82 1.41
CA ASP A 11 122.01 -39.89 2.56
C ASP A 11 121.12 -38.63 2.62
N GLN A 12 121.72 -37.45 2.40
CA GLN A 12 120.98 -36.19 2.39
C GLN A 12 120.03 -36.05 1.19
N PHE A 13 120.34 -36.68 0.04
CA PHE A 13 119.42 -36.78 -1.10
C PHE A 13 118.27 -37.77 -0.83
N MET A 14 118.55 -38.92 -0.22
CA MET A 14 117.54 -39.94 0.12
C MET A 14 116.60 -39.53 1.27
N LEU A 15 116.95 -38.45 1.98
CA LEU A 15 116.13 -37.72 2.96
C LEU A 15 115.50 -36.42 2.39
N SER A 16 115.64 -36.15 1.08
CA SER A 16 115.03 -34.97 0.46
C SER A 16 113.49 -35.08 0.43
N PRO A 17 112.75 -33.96 0.49
CA PRO A 17 111.28 -34.00 0.49
C PRO A 17 110.67 -34.74 -0.70
N LEU A 18 111.32 -34.69 -1.87
CA LEU A 18 110.89 -35.41 -3.07
C LEU A 18 111.01 -36.92 -2.88
N VAL A 19 112.16 -37.43 -2.42
CA VAL A 19 112.35 -38.87 -2.16
C VAL A 19 111.47 -39.33 -0.99
N THR A 20 111.24 -38.49 0.02
CA THR A 20 110.29 -38.77 1.11
C THR A 20 108.85 -38.86 0.62
N TRP A 21 108.43 -38.01 -0.34
CA TRP A 21 107.10 -38.08 -0.95
C TRP A 21 106.96 -39.31 -1.86
N VAL A 22 107.97 -39.63 -2.67
CA VAL A 22 108.04 -40.86 -3.48
C VAL A 22 107.87 -42.11 -2.61
N LYS A 23 108.50 -42.15 -1.43
CA LYS A 23 108.33 -43.25 -0.45
C LYS A 23 106.88 -43.44 0.03
N THR A 24 105.99 -42.44 -0.08
CA THR A 24 104.57 -42.60 0.32
C THR A 24 103.73 -43.41 -0.67
N PHE A 25 104.20 -43.62 -1.90
CA PHE A 25 103.54 -44.49 -2.88
C PHE A 25 103.89 -45.97 -2.69
N MET A 26 104.84 -46.30 -1.82
CA MET A 26 105.18 -47.70 -1.54
C MET A 26 104.15 -48.34 -0.59
N PRO A 27 103.73 -49.60 -0.85
CA PRO A 27 102.98 -50.39 0.11
C PRO A 27 103.70 -50.44 1.46
N HIS A 28 102.99 -50.14 2.54
CA HIS A 28 103.60 -50.12 3.88
C HIS A 28 103.87 -51.54 4.45
N ASP A 29 103.33 -52.57 3.79
CA ASP A 29 103.55 -53.97 4.12
C ASP A 29 104.82 -54.53 3.47
N GLY A 30 105.94 -54.47 4.20
CA GLY A 30 107.05 -55.42 3.99
C GLY A 30 108.40 -54.86 3.54
N GLY A 31 109.02 -53.99 4.35
CA GLY A 31 110.49 -53.92 4.49
C GLY A 31 111.34 -53.43 3.31
N MET A 32 110.76 -53.17 2.13
CA MET A 32 111.48 -52.58 1.00
C MET A 32 111.91 -51.15 1.34
N HIS A 33 113.21 -50.94 1.42
CA HIS A 33 113.79 -49.63 1.67
C HIS A 33 114.30 -49.05 0.34
N LEU A 34 113.51 -48.16 -0.27
CA LEU A 34 113.82 -47.48 -1.52
C LEU A 34 115.29 -47.02 -1.55
N ASP A 35 116.06 -47.62 -2.45
CA ASP A 35 117.49 -47.39 -2.60
C ASP A 35 117.78 -46.41 -3.76
N PHE A 36 118.95 -45.76 -3.72
CA PHE A 36 119.33 -44.83 -4.79
C PHE A 36 119.44 -45.52 -6.15
N SER A 37 119.77 -46.81 -6.15
CA SER A 37 119.79 -47.69 -7.33
C SER A 37 118.46 -47.70 -8.11
N GLU A 38 117.33 -47.61 -7.40
CA GLU A 38 115.97 -47.72 -7.97
C GLU A 38 115.44 -46.36 -8.46
N LEU A 39 116.11 -45.27 -8.10
CA LEU A 39 115.82 -43.91 -8.58
C LEU A 39 116.73 -43.50 -9.76
N LEU A 40 117.80 -44.26 -10.02
CA LEU A 40 118.85 -43.93 -10.99
C LEU A 40 118.47 -44.18 -12.45
N ASP A 41 117.67 -45.21 -12.73
CA ASP A 41 117.22 -45.54 -14.09
C ASP A 41 115.93 -44.80 -14.49
N GLY A 42 115.24 -44.18 -13.52
CA GLY A 42 113.99 -43.45 -13.69
C GLY A 42 112.74 -44.32 -13.85
N VAL A 43 112.85 -45.65 -13.87
CA VAL A 43 111.71 -46.56 -14.12
C VAL A 43 110.69 -46.44 -12.98
N PHE A 44 111.14 -46.53 -11.73
CA PHE A 44 110.27 -46.43 -10.56
C PHE A 44 109.58 -45.05 -10.44
N LEU A 45 110.25 -43.97 -10.86
CA LEU A 45 109.67 -42.63 -10.91
C LEU A 45 108.60 -42.52 -12.01
N ASN A 46 108.78 -43.23 -13.13
CA ASN A 46 107.80 -43.30 -14.21
C ASN A 46 106.58 -44.14 -13.81
N ASP A 47 106.77 -45.25 -13.09
CA ASP A 47 105.68 -46.10 -12.56
C ASP A 47 104.86 -45.41 -11.47
N ILE A 48 105.45 -44.46 -10.73
CA ILE A 48 104.73 -43.56 -9.83
C ILE A 48 104.01 -42.45 -10.61
N MET A 49 104.61 -41.93 -11.68
CA MET A 49 103.93 -40.94 -12.54
C MET A 49 102.68 -41.53 -13.18
N THR A 50 102.75 -42.72 -13.78
CA THR A 50 101.58 -43.38 -14.39
C THR A 50 100.50 -43.69 -13.36
N GLN A 51 100.85 -44.13 -12.14
CA GLN A 51 99.88 -44.30 -11.05
C GLN A 51 99.21 -42.99 -10.60
N ILE A 52 99.90 -41.85 -10.73
CA ILE A 52 99.33 -40.53 -10.44
C ILE A 52 98.44 -40.07 -11.60
N GLU A 53 98.84 -40.31 -12.84
CA GLU A 53 98.07 -40.01 -14.05
C GLU A 53 96.78 -40.83 -14.09
N GLU A 54 96.83 -42.15 -13.92
CA GLU A 54 95.66 -43.04 -13.84
C GLU A 54 94.69 -42.62 -12.72
N LYS A 55 95.20 -42.29 -11.52
CA LYS A 55 94.36 -41.82 -10.40
C LYS A 55 93.81 -40.41 -10.64
N SER A 56 94.52 -39.56 -11.39
CA SER A 56 94.03 -38.25 -11.78
C SER A 56 92.93 -38.35 -12.85
N GLU A 57 93.05 -39.28 -13.78
CA GLU A 57 92.04 -39.59 -14.80
C GLU A 57 90.79 -40.20 -14.16
N GLN A 58 90.93 -41.20 -13.29
CA GLN A 58 89.84 -41.78 -12.49
C GLN A 58 89.14 -40.72 -11.61
N MET A 59 89.88 -39.79 -10.99
CA MET A 59 89.28 -38.66 -10.28
C MET A 59 88.55 -37.68 -11.21
N LEU A 60 89.01 -37.49 -12.45
CA LEU A 60 88.33 -36.66 -13.44
C LEU A 60 87.01 -37.29 -13.88
N ASP A 61 87.01 -38.60 -14.16
CA ASP A 61 85.83 -39.36 -14.54
C ASP A 61 84.80 -39.37 -13.41
N CYS A 62 85.19 -39.75 -12.18
CA CYS A 62 84.28 -39.71 -11.03
C CYS A 62 83.75 -38.28 -10.76
N ARG A 63 84.56 -37.25 -11.02
CA ARG A 63 84.13 -35.84 -10.91
C ARG A 63 83.13 -35.46 -12.01
N HIS A 64 83.30 -35.96 -13.23
CA HIS A 64 82.38 -35.71 -14.33
C HIS A 64 81.07 -36.51 -14.19
N GLU A 65 81.13 -37.75 -13.71
CA GLU A 65 79.95 -38.52 -13.29
C GLU A 65 79.17 -37.79 -12.19
N LEU A 66 79.84 -37.25 -11.17
CA LEU A 66 79.20 -36.44 -10.13
C LEU A 66 78.56 -35.17 -10.70
N GLU A 67 79.22 -34.43 -11.59
CA GLU A 67 78.65 -33.24 -12.24
C GLU A 67 77.43 -33.58 -13.11
N ASN A 68 77.47 -34.71 -13.83
CA ASN A 68 76.33 -35.21 -14.62
C ASN A 68 75.17 -35.67 -13.73
N MET A 69 75.43 -36.39 -12.63
CA MET A 69 74.39 -36.78 -11.66
C MET A 69 73.79 -35.58 -10.92
N GLU A 70 74.58 -34.53 -10.65
CA GLU A 70 74.07 -33.28 -10.08
C GLU A 70 73.19 -32.51 -11.08
N ALA A 71 73.52 -32.54 -12.38
CA ALA A 71 72.70 -31.98 -13.45
C ALA A 71 71.37 -32.74 -13.63
N GLU A 72 71.41 -34.08 -13.62
CA GLU A 72 70.22 -34.95 -13.65
C GLU A 72 69.32 -34.71 -12.43
N LEU A 73 69.89 -34.61 -11.23
CA LEU A 73 69.15 -34.25 -10.01
C LEU A 73 68.47 -32.88 -10.12
N LYS A 74 69.15 -31.87 -10.67
CA LYS A 74 68.56 -30.54 -10.93
C LYS A 74 67.42 -30.61 -11.95
N ARG A 75 67.56 -31.40 -13.02
CA ARG A 75 66.50 -31.65 -14.01
C ARG A 75 65.26 -32.27 -13.34
N ILE A 76 65.45 -33.35 -12.58
CA ILE A 76 64.37 -34.06 -11.89
C ILE A 76 63.70 -33.17 -10.83
N GLN A 77 64.47 -32.35 -10.10
CA GLN A 77 63.92 -31.35 -9.17
C GLN A 77 63.06 -30.31 -9.89
N GLN A 78 63.51 -29.81 -11.05
CA GLN A 78 62.75 -28.85 -11.85
C GLN A 78 61.47 -29.47 -12.41
N GLU A 79 61.53 -30.68 -12.97
CA GLU A 79 60.35 -31.42 -13.47
C GLU A 79 59.33 -31.70 -12.36
N ASN A 80 59.79 -32.13 -11.17
CA ASN A 80 58.92 -32.35 -10.01
C ASN A 80 58.28 -31.02 -9.53
N SER A 81 59.03 -29.90 -9.58
CA SER A 81 58.48 -28.58 -9.27
C SER A 81 57.39 -28.14 -10.27
N GLN A 82 57.56 -28.45 -11.56
CA GLN A 82 56.55 -28.17 -12.59
C GLN A 82 55.31 -29.05 -12.42
N LEU A 83 55.48 -30.35 -12.19
CA LEU A 83 54.37 -31.27 -11.90
C LEU A 83 53.57 -30.85 -10.66
N LEU A 84 54.23 -30.27 -9.64
CA LEU A 84 53.56 -29.68 -8.48
C LEU A 84 52.76 -28.40 -8.81
N VAL A 85 53.19 -27.60 -9.80
CA VAL A 85 52.42 -26.45 -10.32
C VAL A 85 51.23 -26.93 -11.15
N ASP A 86 51.44 -27.87 -12.06
CA ASP A 86 50.39 -28.42 -12.93
C ASP A 86 49.33 -29.16 -12.13
N ALA A 87 49.72 -29.87 -11.06
CA ALA A 87 48.80 -30.50 -10.11
C ALA A 87 47.99 -29.48 -9.30
N ARG A 88 48.50 -28.27 -9.05
CA ARG A 88 47.75 -27.16 -8.42
C ARG A 88 46.76 -26.53 -9.39
N ALA A 89 47.19 -26.22 -10.62
CA ALA A 89 46.31 -25.72 -11.68
C ALA A 89 45.17 -26.73 -11.98
N SER A 90 45.49 -28.02 -11.99
CA SER A 90 44.52 -29.10 -12.14
C SER A 90 43.56 -29.22 -10.94
N ARG A 91 43.85 -28.65 -9.77
CA ARG A 91 42.88 -28.53 -8.66
C ARG A 91 41.98 -27.33 -8.89
N THR A 92 42.53 -26.14 -9.14
CA THR A 92 41.75 -24.92 -9.36
C THR A 92 40.75 -25.07 -10.51
N TYR A 93 41.09 -25.76 -11.61
CA TYR A 93 40.13 -26.03 -12.69
C TYR A 93 39.00 -27.00 -12.29
N ARG A 94 39.21 -27.91 -11.32
CA ARG A 94 38.12 -28.72 -10.75
C ARG A 94 37.24 -27.89 -9.83
N ASP A 95 37.85 -27.08 -8.96
CA ASP A 95 37.14 -26.16 -8.06
C ASP A 95 36.27 -25.17 -8.87
N GLU A 96 36.78 -24.67 -10.01
CA GLU A 96 36.03 -23.84 -10.96
C GLU A 96 34.88 -24.61 -11.65
N LEU A 97 35.11 -25.84 -12.11
CA LEU A 97 34.08 -26.69 -12.73
C LEU A 97 32.96 -27.04 -11.75
N ASP A 98 33.27 -27.34 -10.49
CA ASP A 98 32.26 -27.64 -9.46
C ASP A 98 31.52 -26.37 -9.04
N ALA A 99 32.21 -25.23 -8.93
CA ALA A 99 31.55 -23.92 -8.77
C ALA A 99 30.68 -23.54 -9.98
N LEU A 100 30.97 -24.02 -11.19
CA LEU A 100 30.11 -23.85 -12.37
C LEU A 100 28.91 -24.81 -12.37
N ARG A 101 29.08 -26.06 -11.93
CA ARG A 101 28.00 -27.04 -11.74
C ARG A 101 26.97 -26.55 -10.73
N GLU A 102 27.40 -26.06 -9.57
CA GLU A 102 26.48 -25.45 -8.58
C GLU A 102 25.77 -24.21 -9.13
N ARG A 103 26.45 -23.39 -9.96
CA ARG A 103 25.80 -22.26 -10.64
C ARG A 103 24.74 -22.71 -11.66
N ALA A 104 24.97 -23.80 -12.40
CA ALA A 104 23.98 -24.39 -13.31
C ALA A 104 22.77 -24.95 -12.54
N ILE A 105 23.01 -25.78 -11.52
CA ILE A 105 21.96 -26.34 -10.66
C ILE A 105 21.14 -25.22 -9.98
N LYS A 106 21.77 -24.08 -9.64
CA LYS A 106 21.07 -22.90 -9.12
C LYS A 106 20.25 -22.18 -10.20
N ALA A 107 20.72 -22.13 -11.44
CA ALA A 107 19.94 -21.60 -12.56
C ALA A 107 18.68 -22.45 -12.81
N ASP A 108 18.80 -23.78 -12.90
CA ASP A 108 17.67 -24.70 -13.11
C ASP A 108 16.58 -24.55 -12.03
N LYS A 109 17.00 -24.37 -10.77
CA LYS A 109 16.10 -24.08 -9.63
C LYS A 109 15.37 -22.73 -9.81
N LEU A 110 16.09 -21.68 -10.21
CA LEU A 110 15.51 -20.35 -10.45
C LEU A 110 14.57 -20.34 -11.68
N GLU A 111 14.90 -21.07 -12.75
CA GLU A 111 13.99 -21.24 -13.90
C GLU A 111 12.71 -21.99 -13.50
N SER A 112 12.84 -23.00 -12.65
CA SER A 112 11.69 -23.73 -12.06
C SER A 112 10.82 -22.84 -11.16
N GLU A 113 11.42 -21.86 -10.48
CA GLU A 113 10.69 -20.84 -9.70
C GLU A 113 9.99 -19.83 -10.60
N VAL A 114 10.67 -19.32 -11.63
CA VAL A 114 10.08 -18.45 -12.65
C VAL A 114 8.93 -19.17 -13.39
N GLY A 115 9.04 -20.48 -13.64
CA GLY A 115 7.94 -21.31 -14.13
C GLY A 115 6.71 -21.29 -13.22
N ARG A 116 6.90 -21.55 -11.92
CA ARG A 116 5.83 -21.48 -10.91
C ARG A 116 5.20 -20.09 -10.80
N TYR A 117 6.00 -19.03 -10.86
CA TYR A 117 5.48 -17.65 -10.85
C TYR A 117 4.71 -17.31 -12.13
N ARG A 118 5.12 -17.81 -13.30
CA ARG A 118 4.33 -17.69 -14.55
C ARG A 118 2.98 -18.38 -14.42
N GLU A 119 2.90 -19.59 -13.89
CA GLU A 119 1.60 -20.25 -13.64
C GLU A 119 0.71 -19.46 -12.67
N GLN A 120 1.30 -18.91 -11.61
CA GLN A 120 0.57 -18.11 -10.62
C GLN A 120 0.05 -16.80 -11.22
N LEU A 121 0.80 -16.19 -12.14
CA LEU A 121 0.36 -15.03 -12.93
C LEU A 121 -0.85 -15.39 -13.80
N HIS A 122 -0.80 -16.47 -14.59
CA HIS A 122 -1.94 -16.91 -15.41
C HIS A 122 -3.19 -17.19 -14.55
N LYS A 123 -3.02 -17.75 -13.34
CA LYS A 123 -4.12 -17.95 -12.39
C LYS A 123 -4.70 -16.61 -11.90
N MET A 124 -3.86 -15.61 -11.60
CA MET A 124 -4.33 -14.25 -11.28
C MET A 124 -5.02 -13.55 -12.46
N GLU A 125 -4.53 -13.73 -13.69
CA GLU A 125 -5.12 -13.16 -14.91
C GLU A 125 -6.49 -13.78 -15.22
N PHE A 126 -6.66 -15.09 -15.00
CA PHE A 126 -7.95 -15.77 -15.06
C PHE A 126 -8.94 -15.19 -14.02
N TYR A 127 -8.54 -15.10 -12.74
CA TYR A 127 -9.42 -14.55 -11.70
C TYR A 127 -9.75 -13.06 -11.94
N LYS A 128 -8.78 -12.26 -12.41
CA LYS A 128 -9.00 -10.87 -12.83
C LYS A 128 -10.05 -10.80 -13.94
N SER A 129 -9.92 -11.64 -14.97
CA SER A 129 -10.87 -11.70 -16.09
C SER A 129 -12.28 -12.07 -15.59
N LYS A 130 -12.40 -13.04 -14.68
CA LYS A 130 -13.69 -13.42 -14.09
C LYS A 130 -14.28 -12.32 -13.18
N VAL A 131 -13.44 -11.52 -12.52
CA VAL A 131 -13.89 -10.35 -11.74
C VAL A 131 -14.39 -9.22 -12.66
N GLU A 132 -13.76 -8.96 -13.81
CA GLU A 132 -14.30 -7.99 -14.78
C GLU A 132 -15.59 -8.48 -15.44
N GLU A 133 -15.71 -9.77 -15.76
CA GLU A 133 -16.97 -10.38 -16.24
C GLU A 133 -18.11 -10.18 -15.21
N LEU A 134 -17.86 -10.50 -13.94
CA LEU A 134 -18.85 -10.31 -12.87
C LEU A 134 -19.18 -8.83 -12.58
N LYS A 135 -18.28 -7.89 -12.87
CA LYS A 135 -18.57 -6.45 -12.80
C LYS A 135 -19.48 -6.01 -13.94
N GLU A 136 -19.27 -6.53 -15.15
CA GLU A 136 -20.14 -6.28 -16.31
C GLU A 136 -21.56 -6.80 -16.03
N ASP A 137 -21.69 -8.05 -15.55
CA ASP A 137 -22.97 -8.64 -15.12
C ASP A 137 -23.66 -7.76 -14.06
N ASN A 138 -22.93 -7.29 -13.05
CA ASN A 138 -23.47 -6.40 -12.02
C ASN A 138 -23.87 -5.02 -12.58
N ARG A 139 -23.17 -4.48 -13.59
CA ARG A 139 -23.57 -3.22 -14.24
C ARG A 139 -24.88 -3.41 -15.00
N VAL A 140 -25.03 -4.49 -15.77
CA VAL A 140 -26.29 -4.82 -16.48
C VAL A 140 -27.45 -5.07 -15.49
N LEU A 141 -27.19 -5.71 -14.35
CA LEU A 141 -28.17 -5.88 -13.27
C LEU A 141 -28.54 -4.54 -12.61
N GLN A 142 -27.62 -3.58 -12.52
CA GLN A 142 -27.93 -2.24 -12.03
C GLN A 142 -28.70 -1.40 -13.07
N GLU A 143 -28.29 -1.41 -14.33
CA GLU A 143 -29.00 -0.74 -15.44
C GLU A 143 -30.45 -1.24 -15.56
N THR A 144 -30.67 -2.56 -15.47
CA THR A 144 -32.02 -3.15 -15.49
C THR A 144 -32.83 -2.81 -14.22
N LYS A 145 -32.20 -2.75 -13.05
CA LYS A 145 -32.83 -2.26 -11.81
C LYS A 145 -33.25 -0.78 -11.92
N GLU A 146 -32.43 0.07 -12.53
CA GLU A 146 -32.72 1.49 -12.75
C GLU A 146 -33.91 1.66 -13.71
N VAL A 147 -33.93 0.92 -14.84
CA VAL A 147 -35.07 0.88 -15.77
C VAL A 147 -36.36 0.40 -15.10
N LEU A 148 -36.30 -0.62 -14.24
CA LEU A 148 -37.46 -1.09 -13.46
C LEU A 148 -37.91 -0.03 -12.42
N GLY A 149 -36.96 0.71 -11.84
CA GLY A 149 -37.22 1.85 -10.96
C GLY A 149 -37.99 2.96 -11.67
N ASP A 150 -37.55 3.37 -12.87
CA ASP A 150 -38.21 4.38 -13.69
C ASP A 150 -39.60 3.93 -14.17
N GLN A 151 -39.76 2.67 -14.58
CA GLN A 151 -41.08 2.11 -14.89
C GLN A 151 -42.03 2.19 -13.69
N LEU A 152 -41.55 1.85 -12.48
CA LEU A 152 -42.33 1.86 -11.26
C LEU A 152 -42.64 3.29 -10.76
N ALA A 153 -41.72 4.24 -10.94
CA ALA A 153 -41.99 5.67 -10.75
C ALA A 153 -43.07 6.17 -11.75
N GLY A 154 -43.00 5.73 -13.00
CA GLY A 154 -44.03 6.00 -14.01
C GLY A 154 -45.40 5.38 -13.67
N TRP A 155 -45.44 4.18 -13.07
CA TRP A 155 -46.67 3.58 -12.56
C TRP A 155 -47.27 4.39 -11.39
N ARG A 156 -46.43 4.85 -10.44
CA ARG A 156 -46.86 5.73 -9.35
C ARG A 156 -47.45 7.04 -9.88
N ALA A 157 -46.72 7.76 -10.75
CA ALA A 157 -47.20 9.01 -11.33
C ALA A 157 -48.52 8.85 -12.13
N ARG A 158 -48.74 7.70 -12.78
CA ARG A 158 -50.05 7.37 -13.39
C ARG A 158 -51.14 7.14 -12.34
N SER A 159 -50.85 6.43 -11.25
CA SER A 159 -51.77 6.22 -10.14
C SER A 159 -52.14 7.54 -9.44
N ASP A 160 -51.15 8.39 -9.15
CA ASP A 160 -51.38 9.74 -8.59
C ASP A 160 -52.29 10.58 -9.51
N LYS A 161 -52.12 10.45 -10.84
CA LYS A 161 -52.98 11.15 -11.79
C LYS A 161 -54.41 10.59 -11.82
N ILE A 162 -54.58 9.27 -11.63
CA ILE A 162 -55.90 8.65 -11.47
C ILE A 162 -56.59 9.17 -10.21
N HIS A 163 -55.92 9.15 -9.05
CA HIS A 163 -56.46 9.68 -7.79
C HIS A 163 -56.84 11.18 -7.88
N GLN A 164 -56.07 11.99 -8.62
CA GLN A 164 -56.45 13.39 -8.91
C GLN A 164 -57.76 13.47 -9.72
N LEU A 165 -57.90 12.66 -10.78
CA LEU A 165 -59.10 12.64 -11.63
C LEU A 165 -60.32 12.10 -10.87
N GLU A 166 -60.14 11.13 -9.98
CA GLU A 166 -61.17 10.62 -9.07
C GLU A 166 -61.63 11.71 -8.09
N LYS A 167 -60.69 12.45 -7.48
CA LYS A 167 -61.01 13.62 -6.63
C LYS A 167 -61.81 14.67 -7.38
N HIS A 168 -61.42 15.00 -8.63
CA HIS A 168 -62.19 15.92 -9.47
C HIS A 168 -63.57 15.36 -9.84
N SER A 169 -63.68 14.05 -10.12
CA SER A 169 -64.96 13.38 -10.40
C SER A 169 -65.91 13.43 -9.19
N LEU A 170 -65.39 13.23 -7.97
CA LEU A 170 -66.16 13.36 -6.73
C LEU A 170 -66.61 14.81 -6.47
N LEU A 171 -65.74 15.79 -6.70
CA LEU A 171 -66.10 17.22 -6.58
C LEU A 171 -67.19 17.62 -7.59
N LEU A 172 -67.12 17.12 -8.83
CA LEU A 172 -68.15 17.36 -9.84
C LEU A 172 -69.47 16.67 -9.48
N LYS A 173 -69.44 15.45 -8.93
CA LYS A 173 -70.64 14.75 -8.43
C LYS A 173 -71.29 15.50 -7.27
N ALA A 174 -70.50 16.02 -6.32
CA ALA A 174 -71.00 16.86 -5.24
C ALA A 174 -71.68 18.11 -5.81
N ARG A 175 -71.01 18.87 -6.69
CA ARG A 175 -71.61 20.08 -7.27
C ARG A 175 -72.86 19.82 -8.10
N VAL A 176 -72.94 18.68 -8.79
CA VAL A 176 -74.19 18.23 -9.44
C VAL A 176 -75.27 17.99 -8.40
N HIS A 177 -74.97 17.26 -7.32
CA HIS A 177 -75.93 17.01 -6.25
C HIS A 177 -76.44 18.30 -5.58
N ASP A 178 -75.56 19.28 -5.33
CA ASP A 178 -75.94 20.60 -4.82
C ASP A 178 -76.95 21.29 -5.75
N MET A 179 -76.65 21.36 -7.05
CA MET A 179 -77.55 21.95 -8.06
C MET A 179 -78.86 21.15 -8.21
N GLU A 180 -78.85 19.84 -7.96
CA GLU A 180 -80.09 19.05 -7.89
C GLU A 180 -80.89 19.35 -6.63
N GLN A 181 -80.25 19.60 -5.48
CA GLN A 181 -80.94 20.06 -4.26
C GLN A 181 -81.53 21.46 -4.45
N GLU A 182 -80.76 22.42 -5.00
CA GLU A 182 -81.20 23.76 -5.38
C GLU A 182 -82.45 23.67 -6.28
N ARG A 183 -82.35 22.98 -7.43
CA ARG A 183 -83.47 22.75 -8.38
C ARG A 183 -84.69 22.07 -7.72
N ASN A 184 -84.46 21.13 -6.80
CA ASN A 184 -85.55 20.43 -6.11
C ASN A 184 -86.21 21.30 -5.04
N ALA A 185 -85.50 22.26 -4.44
CA ALA A 185 -86.05 23.27 -3.54
C ALA A 185 -86.85 24.34 -4.31
N ASP A 186 -86.30 24.86 -5.42
CA ASP A 186 -87.01 25.75 -6.34
C ASP A 186 -88.32 25.13 -6.81
N ARG A 187 -88.29 23.82 -7.14
CA ARG A 187 -89.50 23.10 -7.55
C ARG A 187 -90.55 23.03 -6.44
N ARG A 188 -90.16 22.69 -5.21
CA ARG A 188 -91.10 22.77 -4.06
C ARG A 188 -91.66 24.18 -3.89
N ARG A 189 -90.84 25.22 -4.03
CA ARG A 189 -91.34 26.60 -3.89
C ARG A 189 -92.29 26.99 -5.03
N ILE A 190 -92.09 26.48 -6.24
CA ILE A 190 -93.03 26.61 -7.36
C ILE A 190 -94.34 25.86 -7.08
N ASP A 191 -94.27 24.66 -6.51
CA ASP A 191 -95.45 23.85 -6.17
C ASP A 191 -96.22 24.48 -4.99
N GLU A 192 -95.55 24.96 -3.95
CA GLU A 192 -96.10 25.78 -2.86
C GLU A 192 -96.79 27.05 -3.40
N LEU A 193 -96.14 27.80 -4.29
CA LEU A 193 -96.74 28.98 -4.92
C LEU A 193 -97.96 28.63 -5.79
N GLN A 194 -98.03 27.43 -6.38
CA GLN A 194 -99.24 26.97 -7.08
C GLN A 194 -100.37 26.62 -6.11
N GLU A 195 -100.07 26.01 -4.95
CA GLU A 195 -101.05 25.76 -3.89
C GLU A 195 -101.55 27.08 -3.26
N GLU A 196 -100.65 28.04 -2.98
CA GLU A 196 -100.98 29.39 -2.53
C GLU A 196 -101.91 30.10 -3.55
N ASN A 197 -101.57 30.07 -4.85
CA ASN A 197 -102.41 30.66 -5.90
C ASN A 197 -103.77 29.95 -6.04
N LEU A 198 -103.83 28.62 -5.94
CA LEU A 198 -105.08 27.87 -5.97
C LEU A 198 -105.95 28.17 -4.75
N ALA A 199 -105.36 28.26 -3.56
CA ALA A 199 -106.04 28.64 -2.33
C ALA A 199 -106.59 30.08 -2.40
N LEU A 200 -105.82 31.02 -2.96
CA LEU A 200 -106.27 32.40 -3.21
C LEU A 200 -107.40 32.44 -4.25
N CYS A 201 -107.32 31.69 -5.35
CA CYS A 201 -108.40 31.58 -6.33
C CYS A 201 -109.68 30.99 -5.71
N LEU A 202 -109.55 29.97 -4.86
CA LEU A 202 -110.69 29.38 -4.14
C LEU A 202 -111.25 30.33 -3.07
N ALA A 203 -110.42 31.10 -2.38
CA ALA A 203 -110.85 32.13 -1.43
C ALA A 203 -111.55 33.30 -2.13
N GLN A 204 -111.03 33.77 -3.26
CA GLN A 204 -111.67 34.77 -4.10
C GLN A 204 -113.01 34.25 -4.64
N ARG A 205 -113.07 33.00 -5.11
CA ARG A 205 -114.32 32.41 -5.58
C ARG A 205 -115.34 32.26 -4.46
N ARG A 206 -114.95 31.81 -3.27
CA ARG A 206 -115.80 31.79 -2.07
C ARG A 206 -116.29 33.19 -1.69
N SER A 207 -115.41 34.20 -1.71
CA SER A 207 -115.80 35.59 -1.44
C SER A 207 -116.77 36.15 -2.48
N MET A 208 -116.66 35.75 -3.76
CA MET A 208 -117.66 36.06 -4.78
C MET A 208 -118.96 35.26 -4.60
N GLU A 209 -118.90 33.98 -4.22
CA GLU A 209 -120.06 33.14 -3.89
C GLU A 209 -120.82 33.72 -2.67
N GLU A 210 -120.10 34.14 -1.63
CA GLU A 210 -120.61 34.85 -0.44
C GLU A 210 -121.19 36.22 -0.82
N SER A 211 -120.53 36.99 -1.69
CA SER A 211 -121.04 38.29 -2.17
C SER A 211 -122.29 38.14 -3.04
N GLN A 212 -122.38 37.07 -3.84
CA GLN A 212 -123.58 36.71 -4.59
C GLN A 212 -124.69 36.21 -3.67
N HIS A 213 -124.36 35.46 -2.60
CA HIS A 213 -125.34 35.00 -1.62
C HIS A 213 -125.89 36.16 -0.78
N LEU A 214 -125.03 37.05 -0.29
CA LEU A 214 -125.43 38.31 0.38
C LEU A 214 -126.22 39.22 -0.57
N GLY A 215 -125.80 39.31 -1.84
CA GLY A 215 -126.56 40.02 -2.88
C GLY A 215 -127.96 39.43 -3.07
N TRP A 216 -128.07 38.09 -3.11
CA TRP A 216 -129.35 37.39 -3.19
C TRP A 216 -130.19 37.54 -1.91
N GLU A 217 -129.59 37.49 -0.71
CA GLU A 217 -130.30 37.75 0.55
C GLU A 217 -130.83 39.18 0.60
N LEU A 218 -130.02 40.17 0.21
CA LEU A 218 -130.46 41.57 0.06
C LEU A 218 -131.55 41.71 -1.01
N GLU A 219 -131.48 40.94 -2.10
CA GLU A 219 -132.51 40.92 -3.14
C GLU A 219 -133.82 40.27 -2.63
N GLN A 220 -133.76 39.19 -1.84
CA GLN A 220 -134.93 38.60 -1.17
C GLN A 220 -135.53 39.59 -0.14
N LEU A 221 -134.70 40.28 0.64
CA LEU A 221 -135.15 41.32 1.57
C LEU A 221 -135.82 42.49 0.83
N SER A 222 -135.28 42.90 -0.33
CA SER A 222 -135.92 43.91 -1.18
C SER A 222 -137.26 43.42 -1.75
N LYS A 223 -137.33 42.17 -2.22
CA LYS A 223 -138.52 41.55 -2.82
C LYS A 223 -139.59 41.13 -1.79
N THR A 224 -139.26 41.12 -0.51
CA THR A 224 -140.22 40.94 0.60
C THR A 224 -140.66 42.26 1.24
N THR A 225 -140.16 43.41 0.75
CA THR A 225 -140.55 44.75 1.25
C THR A 225 -141.90 45.24 0.70
N GLU A 226 -142.42 44.65 -0.40
CA GLU A 226 -143.77 44.91 -0.89
C GLU A 226 -144.66 43.65 -0.86
N ASN A 227 -145.83 43.75 -0.23
CA ASN A 227 -146.88 42.72 -0.11
C ASN A 227 -146.52 41.38 0.57
N SER A 228 -146.49 41.37 1.90
CA SER A 228 -147.63 40.86 2.69
C SER A 228 -147.44 41.01 4.21
N GLN A 229 -148.55 40.99 4.96
CA GLN A 229 -148.55 41.16 6.42
C GLN A 229 -148.42 39.82 7.15
N GLY A 230 -147.32 39.62 7.90
CA GLY A 230 -147.15 38.45 8.78
C GLY A 230 -146.11 38.73 9.85
N LYS A 231 -146.44 38.49 11.13
CA LYS A 231 -145.55 38.75 12.27
C LYS A 231 -144.86 37.45 12.74
N SER A 232 -143.53 37.43 12.68
CA SER A 232 -142.68 36.71 13.64
C SER A 232 -141.45 37.58 13.93
N THR A 233 -140.89 37.49 15.14
CA THR A 233 -139.99 38.55 15.64
C THR A 233 -138.54 38.11 15.57
N LEU A 234 -137.66 38.96 15.01
CA LEU A 234 -136.19 38.77 15.02
C LEU A 234 -135.61 38.44 16.42
N SER A 235 -136.29 38.85 17.50
CA SER A 235 -135.94 38.51 18.88
C SER A 235 -135.95 37.00 19.18
N GLU A 236 -136.77 36.21 18.49
CA GLU A 236 -136.86 34.76 18.70
C GLU A 236 -135.77 34.02 17.92
N GLU A 237 -135.51 34.38 16.65
CA GLU A 237 -134.37 33.87 15.89
C GLU A 237 -133.03 34.20 16.55
N VAL A 238 -132.86 35.43 17.05
CA VAL A 238 -131.65 35.81 17.80
C VAL A 238 -131.52 34.99 19.08
N SER A 239 -132.64 34.68 19.75
CA SER A 239 -132.64 33.81 20.93
C SER A 239 -132.25 32.36 20.59
N GLU A 240 -132.74 31.80 19.48
CA GLU A 240 -132.34 30.45 19.04
C GLU A 240 -130.91 30.39 18.52
N ARG A 241 -130.47 31.34 17.67
CA ARG A 241 -129.05 31.44 17.25
C ARG A 241 -128.11 31.61 18.45
N THR A 242 -128.53 32.34 19.48
CA THR A 242 -127.74 32.50 20.72
C THR A 242 -127.69 31.20 21.53
N ARG A 243 -128.83 30.51 21.71
CA ARG A 243 -128.86 29.18 22.37
C ARG A 243 -128.04 28.15 21.60
N SER A 244 -128.13 28.11 20.27
CA SER A 244 -127.33 27.22 19.42
C SER A 244 -125.83 27.55 19.46
N ARG A 245 -125.43 28.83 19.46
CA ARG A 245 -124.02 29.21 19.68
C ARG A 245 -123.54 28.81 21.06
N MET A 246 -124.33 29.05 22.11
CA MET A 246 -124.00 28.70 23.49
C MET A 246 -123.79 27.18 23.62
N LEU A 247 -124.74 26.37 23.15
CA LEU A 247 -124.66 24.89 23.22
C LEU A 247 -123.57 24.30 22.31
N LYS A 248 -123.18 25.01 21.24
CA LYS A 248 -122.02 24.62 20.41
C LYS A 248 -120.70 24.95 21.11
N LEU A 249 -120.55 26.17 21.64
CA LEU A 249 -119.38 26.58 22.43
C LEU A 249 -119.22 25.75 23.71
N GLU A 250 -120.32 25.32 24.33
CA GLU A 250 -120.32 24.43 25.49
C GLU A 250 -119.81 23.02 25.12
N LYS A 251 -120.21 22.47 23.97
CA LYS A 251 -119.64 21.22 23.43
C LYS A 251 -118.19 21.36 23.01
N GLU A 252 -117.80 22.50 22.43
CA GLU A 252 -116.42 22.80 22.07
C GLU A 252 -115.53 22.94 23.33
N ASN A 253 -116.01 23.60 24.40
CA ASN A 253 -115.34 23.61 25.72
C ASN A 253 -115.24 22.21 26.33
N GLN A 254 -116.32 21.41 26.29
CA GLN A 254 -116.28 20.00 26.74
C GLN A 254 -115.40 19.11 25.86
N SER A 255 -115.02 19.54 24.65
CA SER A 255 -114.03 18.86 23.81
C SER A 255 -112.61 19.31 24.15
N LEU A 256 -112.39 20.63 24.30
CA LEU A 256 -111.09 21.21 24.66
C LEU A 256 -110.65 20.79 26.07
N LEU A 257 -111.57 20.69 27.04
CA LEU A 257 -111.27 20.13 28.36
C LEU A 257 -110.79 18.68 28.28
N ARG A 258 -111.46 17.83 27.49
CA ARG A 258 -111.00 16.45 27.22
C ARG A 258 -109.63 16.42 26.54
N SER A 259 -109.39 17.24 25.52
CA SER A 259 -108.08 17.30 24.88
C SER A 259 -106.98 17.86 25.79
N ILE A 260 -107.31 18.72 26.76
CA ILE A 260 -106.37 19.17 27.80
C ILE A 260 -106.10 18.05 28.83
N GLU A 261 -107.09 17.22 29.15
CA GLU A 261 -106.92 16.02 29.99
C GLU A 261 -106.10 14.93 29.26
N GLU A 262 -106.35 14.71 27.96
CA GLU A 262 -105.58 13.81 27.09
C GLU A 262 -104.13 14.27 26.93
N LEU A 263 -103.88 15.58 26.75
CA LEU A 263 -102.52 16.14 26.69
C LEU A 263 -101.81 16.07 28.05
N ARG A 264 -102.53 16.25 29.17
CA ARG A 264 -101.98 16.03 30.52
C ARG A 264 -101.64 14.56 30.78
N ALA A 265 -102.43 13.62 30.27
CA ALA A 265 -102.12 12.19 30.32
C ALA A 265 -100.93 11.82 29.43
N ALA A 266 -100.83 12.40 28.22
CA ALA A 266 -99.72 12.18 27.30
C ALA A 266 -98.38 12.69 27.86
N SER A 267 -98.40 13.80 28.61
CA SER A 267 -97.19 14.42 29.18
C SER A 267 -96.54 13.62 30.34
N ILE A 268 -97.13 12.50 30.78
CA ILE A 268 -96.62 11.69 31.91
C ILE A 268 -95.84 10.45 31.42
N ASN A 269 -96.04 10.00 30.17
CA ASN A 269 -95.55 8.71 29.68
C ASN A 269 -94.41 8.80 28.64
N ASN A 270 -93.29 9.48 28.97
CA ASN A 270 -92.06 9.39 28.17
C ASN A 270 -90.77 9.64 28.98
N SER A 271 -90.42 8.68 29.85
CA SER A 271 -89.18 8.68 30.63
C SER A 271 -88.34 7.41 30.38
N ALA A 272 -87.79 7.27 29.17
CA ALA A 272 -86.83 6.20 28.82
C ALA A 272 -85.86 6.64 27.70
N GLN A 273 -84.59 6.20 27.80
CA GLN A 273 -83.49 6.40 26.82
C GLN A 273 -83.28 5.09 26.00
N PRO A 274 -82.33 4.94 25.02
CA PRO A 274 -81.25 5.84 24.60
C PRO A 274 -80.93 5.94 23.06
N LYS A 275 -79.98 6.86 22.75
CA LYS A 275 -78.87 6.89 21.74
C LYS A 275 -78.60 5.61 20.90
N HIS A 276 -78.06 5.60 19.67
CA HIS A 276 -77.53 6.54 18.63
C HIS A 276 -77.59 5.80 17.25
N GLY A 277 -77.26 6.30 16.05
CA GLY A 277 -76.74 7.56 15.46
C GLY A 277 -76.97 7.49 13.91
N HIS A 278 -76.49 8.33 12.99
CA HIS A 278 -75.54 9.47 12.95
C HIS A 278 -76.28 10.71 12.35
N HIS A 279 -75.72 11.85 11.96
CA HIS A 279 -74.34 12.33 11.82
C HIS A 279 -74.32 13.85 12.09
N LEU A 280 -73.27 14.34 12.76
CA LEU A 280 -73.07 15.76 13.03
C LEU A 280 -71.57 16.01 13.11
N GLN A 281 -71.06 16.95 12.31
CA GLN A 281 -69.99 17.82 12.78
C GLN A 281 -69.98 19.15 12.03
N CYS A 282 -70.24 20.22 12.78
CA CYS A 282 -69.75 21.56 12.46
C CYS A 282 -68.26 21.62 12.80
N GLU A 283 -67.48 22.47 12.15
CA GLU A 283 -66.17 22.87 12.66
C GLU A 283 -66.13 24.38 12.89
N HIS A 284 -65.72 24.75 14.10
CA HIS A 284 -65.62 26.12 14.61
C HIS A 284 -64.21 26.66 14.32
N VAL A 285 -64.05 27.98 14.21
CA VAL A 285 -62.76 28.63 14.45
C VAL A 285 -62.95 29.66 15.57
N CYS A 286 -62.05 29.63 16.54
CA CYS A 286 -62.17 30.37 17.80
C CYS A 286 -61.57 31.77 17.73
N GLN A 287 -61.98 32.65 18.65
CA GLN A 287 -61.10 33.70 19.16
C GLN A 287 -61.35 33.90 20.67
N VAL A 288 -60.28 33.78 21.47
CA VAL A 288 -60.27 34.03 22.92
C VAL A 288 -58.93 34.65 23.29
N VAL A 289 -58.95 35.80 23.98
CA VAL A 289 -57.88 36.30 24.85
C VAL A 289 -58.55 36.99 26.04
N CYS A 290 -58.03 36.76 27.25
CA CYS A 290 -58.61 37.27 28.51
C CYS A 290 -57.84 38.49 29.05
N THR A 291 -58.45 39.27 29.95
CA THR A 291 -57.79 39.81 31.17
C THR A 291 -58.84 40.40 32.13
N THR A 292 -58.42 40.81 33.33
CA THR A 292 -59.22 40.96 34.56
C THR A 292 -59.22 42.40 35.14
N ASP A 293 -59.89 42.54 36.30
CA ASP A 293 -59.64 43.54 37.38
C ASP A 293 -60.39 44.91 37.36
N GLU A 294 -61.48 44.99 38.16
CA GLU A 294 -61.61 45.74 39.45
C GLU A 294 -61.13 47.23 39.58
N PRO A 295 -61.71 48.07 40.48
CA PRO A 295 -62.79 48.99 40.07
C PRO A 295 -62.56 50.47 40.55
N THR A 296 -63.62 51.11 41.08
CA THR A 296 -63.73 52.45 41.71
C THR A 296 -63.71 53.70 40.81
N GLY A 297 -64.77 54.51 40.92
CA GLY A 297 -64.94 55.75 40.15
C GLY A 297 -66.23 56.54 40.45
N LEU A 298 -66.23 57.26 41.57
CA LEU A 298 -66.96 58.51 41.92
C LEU A 298 -67.69 59.26 40.75
N GLN A 299 -68.84 59.95 40.93
CA GLN A 299 -69.78 60.16 42.05
C GLN A 299 -71.04 60.92 41.54
N THR A 300 -72.16 60.84 42.28
CA THR A 300 -73.35 61.75 42.29
C THR A 300 -73.55 62.84 41.22
N THR A 301 -74.75 62.86 40.62
CA THR A 301 -75.64 64.05 40.57
C THR A 301 -77.11 63.60 40.74
N CYS A 302 -78.03 64.51 41.09
CA CYS A 302 -79.32 64.14 41.70
C CYS A 302 -80.50 65.06 41.29
N SER A 303 -81.66 64.44 41.00
CA SER A 303 -83.02 65.02 41.14
C SER A 303 -84.04 63.87 41.09
N HIS A 304 -84.95 63.65 42.05
CA HIS A 304 -86.13 64.47 42.43
C HIS A 304 -87.21 64.57 41.31
N ILE A 305 -88.53 64.41 41.57
CA ILE A 305 -89.27 63.97 42.78
C ILE A 305 -90.78 63.73 42.42
N GLU A 306 -91.58 63.09 43.31
CA GLU A 306 -93.07 63.19 43.40
C GLU A 306 -93.97 62.62 42.24
N ASN A 307 -95.31 62.41 42.38
CA ASN A 307 -96.21 62.12 43.53
C ASN A 307 -97.55 61.48 43.05
N ARG A 308 -98.11 60.52 43.84
CA ARG A 308 -99.57 60.23 44.02
C ARG A 308 -100.37 59.83 42.73
N THR A 309 -101.65 59.45 42.74
CA THR A 309 -102.72 59.43 43.77
C THR A 309 -103.65 58.20 43.65
N ASN A 310 -104.33 57.82 44.73
CA ASN A 310 -105.30 56.73 44.80
C ASN A 310 -106.60 56.97 44.01
N VAL A 311 -107.28 55.89 43.57
CA VAL A 311 -108.72 55.69 43.82
C VAL A 311 -109.00 54.22 44.14
N PHE A 312 -109.69 53.98 45.27
CA PHE A 312 -110.41 52.76 45.66
C PHE A 312 -111.85 53.23 45.98
N PRO A 313 -112.92 52.41 45.85
CA PRO A 313 -113.26 51.51 46.97
C PRO A 313 -114.03 50.20 46.63
N LEU A 314 -113.83 49.19 47.50
CA LEU A 314 -114.77 48.17 48.04
C LEU A 314 -115.78 47.44 47.09
N SER A 315 -116.04 46.13 47.22
CA SER A 315 -115.59 45.03 48.12
C SER A 315 -116.13 43.67 47.56
N PHE A 316 -116.12 42.48 48.19
CA PHE A 316 -115.79 42.00 49.55
C PHE A 316 -115.47 40.49 49.59
N PHE A 317 -115.30 39.94 50.79
CA PHE A 317 -115.17 38.52 51.19
C PHE A 317 -113.87 37.75 50.83
N TYR A 318 -113.57 36.78 51.71
CA TYR A 318 -112.37 35.93 51.82
C TYR A 318 -112.62 34.55 51.17
N PRO A 319 -111.57 33.81 50.72
CA PRO A 319 -110.88 32.87 51.63
C PRO A 319 -109.33 32.83 51.50
N PRO A 320 -108.60 32.27 52.49
CA PRO A 320 -107.13 32.30 52.52
C PRO A 320 -106.44 30.97 52.15
N SER A 321 -105.71 30.96 51.02
CA SER A 321 -104.65 29.95 50.73
C SER A 321 -103.42 30.59 50.12
N ILE A 322 -103.63 31.44 49.11
CA ILE A 322 -102.63 32.10 48.25
C ILE A 322 -101.45 32.75 48.99
N SER A 323 -101.61 33.20 50.25
CA SER A 323 -100.52 33.79 51.05
C SER A 323 -99.54 32.77 51.64
N LEU A 324 -99.97 31.53 51.87
CA LEU A 324 -99.10 30.46 52.37
C LEU A 324 -98.37 29.81 51.20
N ASP A 325 -99.08 29.52 50.11
CA ASP A 325 -98.53 28.99 48.86
C ASP A 325 -97.40 29.89 48.33
N ARG A 326 -97.61 31.21 48.33
CA ARG A 326 -96.58 32.22 47.96
C ARG A 326 -95.42 32.39 48.94
N LYS A 327 -95.43 31.71 50.08
CA LYS A 327 -94.26 31.57 50.97
C LYS A 327 -93.57 30.23 50.74
N VAL A 328 -94.34 29.14 50.61
CA VAL A 328 -93.82 27.82 50.24
C VAL A 328 -93.06 27.90 48.93
N GLN A 329 -93.66 28.43 47.86
CA GLN A 329 -93.00 28.66 46.55
C GLN A 329 -91.73 29.52 46.61
N ARG A 330 -91.58 30.39 47.62
CA ARG A 330 -90.37 31.19 47.81
C ARG A 330 -89.27 30.42 48.53
N LEU A 331 -89.62 29.65 49.56
CA LEU A 331 -88.68 28.75 50.22
C LEU A 331 -88.28 27.58 49.32
N GLU A 332 -89.17 27.11 48.45
CA GLU A 332 -88.86 26.12 47.41
C GLU A 332 -87.89 26.68 46.35
N ALA A 333 -88.07 27.94 45.93
CA ALA A 333 -87.12 28.62 45.04
C ALA A 333 -85.77 28.87 45.74
N GLU A 334 -85.77 29.36 46.98
CA GLU A 334 -84.56 29.59 47.78
C GLU A 334 -83.79 28.28 48.05
N VAL A 335 -84.48 27.16 48.27
CA VAL A 335 -83.87 25.83 48.35
C VAL A 335 -83.33 25.37 46.99
N GLN A 336 -84.03 25.60 45.88
CA GLN A 336 -83.52 25.26 44.54
C GLN A 336 -82.29 26.10 44.14
N GLU A 337 -82.26 27.38 44.51
CA GLU A 337 -81.10 28.25 44.33
C GLU A 337 -79.91 27.77 45.18
N LEU A 338 -80.13 27.47 46.47
CA LEU A 338 -79.09 26.91 47.35
C LEU A 338 -78.64 25.51 46.94
N GLU A 339 -79.51 24.66 46.37
CA GLU A 339 -79.14 23.36 45.80
C GLU A 339 -78.31 23.51 44.53
N ALA A 340 -78.61 24.50 43.68
CA ALA A 340 -77.82 24.82 42.49
C ALA A 340 -76.45 25.43 42.87
N GLU A 341 -76.39 26.33 43.85
CA GLU A 341 -75.13 26.83 44.42
C GLU A 341 -74.30 25.71 45.02
N ASN A 342 -74.90 24.78 45.78
CA ASN A 342 -74.20 23.64 46.36
C ASN A 342 -73.66 22.68 45.27
N GLN A 343 -74.41 22.44 44.20
CA GLN A 343 -73.92 21.70 43.03
C GLN A 343 -72.76 22.41 42.33
N SER A 344 -72.82 23.75 42.19
CA SER A 344 -71.72 24.57 41.64
C SER A 344 -70.47 24.55 42.52
N LEU A 345 -70.64 24.62 43.85
CA LEU A 345 -69.56 24.50 44.82
C LEU A 345 -68.96 23.09 44.84
N GLN A 346 -69.75 22.03 44.64
CA GLN A 346 -69.23 20.68 44.48
C GLN A 346 -68.42 20.52 43.18
N ALA A 347 -68.92 21.03 42.05
CA ALA A 347 -68.19 21.01 40.78
C ALA A 347 -66.86 21.76 40.87
N THR A 348 -66.85 22.98 41.41
CA THR A 348 -65.62 23.76 41.59
C THR A 348 -64.65 23.15 42.61
N LEU A 349 -65.14 22.49 43.67
CA LEU A 349 -64.29 21.70 44.57
C LEU A 349 -63.68 20.47 43.88
N GLU A 350 -64.37 19.84 42.94
CA GLU A 350 -63.83 18.73 42.14
C GLU A 350 -62.82 19.20 41.08
N GLU A 351 -63.07 20.33 40.42
CA GLU A 351 -62.09 21.00 39.56
C GLU A 351 -60.82 21.39 40.35
N LEU A 352 -60.97 21.97 41.55
CA LEU A 352 -59.85 22.28 42.43
C LEU A 352 -59.08 21.03 42.85
N ARG A 353 -59.75 19.92 43.19
CA ARG A 353 -59.11 18.62 43.48
C ARG A 353 -58.35 18.06 42.28
N ILE A 354 -58.86 18.23 41.06
CA ILE A 354 -58.17 17.85 39.82
C ILE A 354 -56.96 18.75 39.59
N SER A 355 -57.07 20.06 39.83
CA SER A 355 -55.96 21.01 39.71
C SER A 355 -54.82 20.71 40.70
N ALA A 356 -55.15 20.37 41.96
CA ALA A 356 -54.18 20.02 42.98
C ALA A 356 -53.38 18.76 42.60
N ARG A 357 -54.06 17.69 42.14
CA ARG A 357 -53.40 16.46 41.67
C ARG A 357 -52.49 16.70 40.46
N ARG A 358 -52.89 17.60 39.55
CA ARG A 358 -52.03 18.00 38.42
C ARG A 358 -50.81 18.79 38.87
N LEU A 359 -50.95 19.63 39.90
CA LEU A 359 -49.85 20.38 40.49
C LEU A 359 -48.86 19.45 41.21
N GLU A 360 -49.36 18.50 42.01
CA GLU A 360 -48.54 17.44 42.63
C GLU A 360 -47.76 16.64 41.57
N GLN A 361 -48.41 16.26 40.47
CA GLN A 361 -47.76 15.58 39.34
C GLN A 361 -46.63 16.44 38.74
N LEU A 362 -46.91 17.71 38.40
CA LEU A 362 -45.92 18.65 37.86
C LEU A 362 -44.77 18.93 38.84
N GLU A 363 -45.00 18.90 40.16
CA GLU A 363 -43.93 19.00 41.15
C GLU A 363 -43.04 17.75 41.17
N THR A 364 -43.60 16.54 41.02
CA THR A 364 -42.79 15.31 40.91
C THR A 364 -42.01 15.24 39.59
N GLU A 365 -42.60 15.69 38.48
CA GLU A 365 -41.92 15.79 37.18
C GLU A 365 -40.81 16.86 37.20
N LYS A 366 -41.04 18.00 37.86
CA LYS A 366 -40.00 19.00 38.11
C LYS A 366 -38.85 18.40 38.92
N GLN A 367 -39.13 17.65 40.00
CA GLN A 367 -38.10 17.05 40.85
C GLN A 367 -37.28 15.98 40.12
N SER A 368 -37.87 15.21 39.21
CA SER A 368 -37.13 14.23 38.41
C SER A 368 -36.25 14.91 37.34
N LEU A 369 -36.74 15.97 36.69
CA LEU A 369 -35.95 16.79 35.76
C LEU A 369 -34.81 17.55 36.48
N GLU A 370 -35.03 18.04 37.69
CA GLU A 370 -33.96 18.62 38.54
C GLU A 370 -32.91 17.56 38.90
N GLN A 371 -33.30 16.32 39.18
CA GLN A 371 -32.34 15.23 39.39
C GLN A 371 -31.55 14.91 38.11
N GLU A 372 -32.24 14.73 36.98
CA GLU A 372 -31.64 14.43 35.67
C GLU A 372 -30.64 15.51 35.23
N THR A 373 -31.01 16.79 35.34
CA THR A 373 -30.10 17.91 35.01
C THR A 373 -28.83 17.89 35.88
N THR A 374 -28.91 17.55 37.17
CA THR A 374 -27.68 17.38 37.98
C THR A 374 -26.84 16.16 37.55
N VAL A 375 -27.44 15.09 37.01
CA VAL A 375 -26.69 13.95 36.47
C VAL A 375 -25.97 14.36 35.18
N LEU A 376 -26.69 14.96 34.24
CA LEU A 376 -26.15 15.50 32.99
C LEU A 376 -25.05 16.54 33.24
N GLU A 377 -25.15 17.36 34.29
CA GLU A 377 -24.06 18.25 34.70
C GLU A 377 -22.81 17.50 35.20
N ARG A 378 -22.96 16.40 35.94
CA ARG A 378 -21.81 15.59 36.40
C ARG A 378 -21.14 14.90 35.21
N GLU A 379 -21.92 14.33 34.31
CA GLU A 379 -21.44 13.70 33.08
C GLU A 379 -20.76 14.71 32.16
N LYS A 380 -21.36 15.88 31.93
CA LYS A 380 -20.72 17.00 31.21
C LYS A 380 -19.39 17.38 31.83
N ARG A 381 -19.30 17.53 33.16
CA ARG A 381 -18.05 17.85 33.86
C ARG A 381 -17.02 16.72 33.81
N GLN A 382 -17.42 15.47 33.56
CA GLN A 382 -16.51 14.35 33.30
C GLN A 382 -16.02 14.37 31.84
N LEU A 383 -16.94 14.46 30.87
CA LEU A 383 -16.65 14.58 29.44
C LEU A 383 -15.75 15.79 29.16
N GLU A 384 -15.94 16.93 29.82
CA GLU A 384 -15.04 18.08 29.73
C GLU A 384 -13.61 17.77 30.22
N LYS A 385 -13.44 16.95 31.25
CA LYS A 385 -12.11 16.54 31.75
C LYS A 385 -11.44 15.55 30.79
N GLU A 386 -12.20 14.60 30.27
CA GLU A 386 -11.73 13.62 29.28
C GLU A 386 -11.38 14.33 27.95
N ASN A 387 -12.20 15.27 27.50
CA ASN A 387 -11.96 16.06 26.31
C ASN A 387 -10.76 17.03 26.47
N ARG A 388 -10.47 17.53 27.70
CA ARG A 388 -9.21 18.23 28.00
C ARG A 388 -7.99 17.29 27.95
N ARG A 389 -8.07 16.09 28.52
CA ARG A 389 -7.01 15.07 28.44
C ARG A 389 -6.72 14.66 27.00
N LEU A 390 -7.76 14.45 26.19
CA LEU A 390 -7.63 14.10 24.77
C LEU A 390 -7.01 15.24 23.94
N ARG A 391 -7.32 16.52 24.24
CA ARG A 391 -6.59 17.66 23.64
C ARG A 391 -5.11 17.65 24.01
N GLN A 392 -4.77 17.52 25.29
CA GLN A 392 -3.38 17.45 25.74
C GLN A 392 -2.63 16.26 25.11
N GLN A 393 -3.30 15.12 24.94
CA GLN A 393 -2.74 13.95 24.25
C GLN A 393 -2.54 14.20 22.75
N ALA A 394 -3.44 14.93 22.09
CA ALA A 394 -3.29 15.34 20.70
C ALA A 394 -2.15 16.36 20.53
N GLU A 395 -2.07 17.40 21.37
CA GLU A 395 -0.98 18.39 21.41
C GLU A 395 0.40 17.72 21.58
N ILE A 396 0.49 16.71 22.44
CA ILE A 396 1.71 15.89 22.62
C ILE A 396 1.99 15.02 21.38
N GLN A 397 0.97 14.47 20.72
CA GLN A 397 1.14 13.70 19.49
C GLN A 397 1.56 14.59 18.31
N GLU A 398 1.05 15.81 18.19
CA GLU A 398 1.46 16.81 17.21
C GLU A 398 2.93 17.22 17.41
N ALA A 399 3.33 17.55 18.65
CA ALA A 399 4.73 17.86 18.97
C ALA A 399 5.69 16.69 18.68
N ASN A 400 5.26 15.44 18.94
CA ASN A 400 6.02 14.25 18.59
C ASN A 400 6.13 14.05 17.07
N LEU A 401 5.05 14.28 16.32
CA LEU A 401 5.04 14.22 14.86
C LEU A 401 5.97 15.29 14.26
N ASP A 402 5.97 16.51 14.79
CA ASP A 402 6.89 17.57 14.35
C ASP A 402 8.35 17.23 14.65
N SER A 403 8.66 16.61 15.80
CA SER A 403 10.01 16.11 16.09
C SER A 403 10.46 15.04 15.08
N SER A 404 9.53 14.17 14.66
CA SER A 404 9.75 13.15 13.63
C SER A 404 9.94 13.78 12.24
N ASN A 405 9.12 14.77 11.88
CA ASN A 405 9.23 15.53 10.63
C ASN A 405 10.60 16.22 10.51
N VAL A 406 11.11 16.81 11.61
CA VAL A 406 12.45 17.41 11.66
C VAL A 406 13.56 16.37 11.49
N CYS A 407 13.41 15.19 12.10
CA CYS A 407 14.34 14.07 11.94
C CYS A 407 14.37 13.54 10.50
N ILE A 408 13.21 13.26 9.92
CA ILE A 408 13.05 12.85 8.50
C ILE A 408 13.68 13.89 7.59
N ALA A 409 13.41 15.18 7.80
CA ALA A 409 14.00 16.25 7.01
C ALA A 409 15.55 16.35 7.14
N SER A 410 16.16 15.82 8.21
CA SER A 410 17.62 15.66 8.30
C SER A 410 18.11 14.46 7.51
N LEU A 411 17.51 13.29 7.71
CA LEU A 411 17.84 12.07 6.98
C LEU A 411 17.68 12.25 5.47
N GLU A 412 16.69 13.02 5.00
CA GLU A 412 16.59 13.40 3.59
C GLU A 412 17.72 14.35 3.12
N ARG A 413 18.21 15.27 3.98
CA ARG A 413 19.36 16.13 3.63
C ARG A 413 20.64 15.30 3.50
N GLU A 414 20.84 14.35 4.40
CA GLU A 414 21.94 13.39 4.38
C GLU A 414 21.84 12.47 3.16
N MET A 415 20.65 11.93 2.84
CA MET A 415 20.41 11.15 1.62
C MET A 415 20.69 11.98 0.35
N ARG A 416 20.23 13.24 0.29
CA ARG A 416 20.53 14.17 -0.82
C ARG A 416 22.00 14.56 -0.91
N PHE A 417 22.78 14.45 0.16
CA PHE A 417 24.23 14.62 0.14
C PHE A 417 24.91 13.36 -0.40
N LEU A 418 24.58 12.19 0.14
CA LEU A 418 25.12 10.89 -0.29
C LEU A 418 24.83 10.59 -1.77
N VAL A 419 23.65 10.97 -2.28
CA VAL A 419 23.34 10.87 -3.72
C VAL A 419 24.32 11.69 -4.56
N LYS A 420 24.63 12.94 -4.17
CA LYS A 420 25.61 13.79 -4.87
C LYS A 420 27.03 13.26 -4.78
N GLU A 421 27.38 12.64 -3.65
CA GLU A 421 28.68 11.98 -3.48
C GLU A 421 28.81 10.76 -4.39
N VAL A 422 27.75 9.94 -4.50
CA VAL A 422 27.66 8.82 -5.46
C VAL A 422 27.69 9.31 -6.92
N GLU A 423 27.02 10.42 -7.25
CA GLU A 423 27.09 11.06 -8.56
C GLU A 423 28.52 11.54 -8.88
N GLY A 424 29.18 12.23 -7.96
CA GLY A 424 30.57 12.68 -8.12
C GLY A 424 31.56 11.50 -8.25
N LEU A 425 31.39 10.45 -7.46
CA LEU A 425 32.17 9.20 -7.59
C LEU A 425 31.94 8.55 -8.96
N ARG A 426 30.69 8.52 -9.44
CA ARG A 426 30.34 8.01 -10.78
C ARG A 426 31.02 8.84 -11.88
N GLU A 427 30.99 10.16 -11.81
CA GLU A 427 31.73 11.02 -12.76
C GLU A 427 33.23 10.72 -12.76
N THR A 428 33.83 10.50 -11.58
CA THR A 428 35.25 10.12 -11.51
C THR A 428 35.52 8.77 -12.15
N ALA A 429 34.64 7.78 -11.97
CA ALA A 429 34.76 6.47 -12.59
C ALA A 429 34.55 6.50 -14.11
N GLU A 430 33.64 7.35 -14.62
CA GLU A 430 33.47 7.58 -16.05
C GLU A 430 34.68 8.29 -16.67
N ARG A 431 35.30 9.24 -15.93
CA ARG A 431 36.55 9.92 -16.31
C ARG A 431 37.75 8.97 -16.35
N VAL A 432 37.89 8.07 -15.36
CA VAL A 432 38.91 7.01 -15.36
C VAL A 432 38.72 6.07 -16.56
N LYS A 433 37.48 5.63 -16.84
CA LYS A 433 37.18 4.84 -18.05
C LYS A 433 37.50 5.60 -19.34
N GLY A 434 37.43 6.93 -19.35
CA GLY A 434 37.95 7.77 -20.44
C GLY A 434 39.46 7.56 -20.61
N LEU A 435 40.23 7.92 -19.59
CA LEU A 435 41.70 7.81 -19.59
C LEU A 435 42.21 6.39 -19.88
N GLU A 436 41.50 5.34 -19.48
CA GLU A 436 41.84 3.97 -19.87
C GLU A 436 41.66 3.69 -21.37
N ARG A 437 40.68 4.29 -22.05
CA ARG A 437 40.52 4.16 -23.51
C ARG A 437 41.65 4.90 -24.20
N ASP A 438 41.92 6.13 -23.79
CA ASP A 438 43.00 6.97 -24.31
C ASP A 438 44.35 6.26 -24.18
N ASN A 439 44.63 5.65 -23.02
CA ASN A 439 45.85 4.87 -22.78
C ASN A 439 45.92 3.58 -23.65
N ARG A 440 44.79 2.89 -23.86
CA ARG A 440 44.72 1.75 -24.81
C ARG A 440 44.95 2.19 -26.25
N GLU A 441 44.53 3.40 -26.63
CA GLU A 441 44.72 3.94 -27.98
C GLU A 441 46.14 4.47 -28.21
N LEU A 442 46.73 5.16 -27.23
CA LEU A 442 48.15 5.50 -27.21
C LEU A 442 49.03 4.25 -27.26
N SER A 443 48.64 3.17 -26.56
CA SER A 443 49.35 1.87 -26.63
C SER A 443 49.25 1.22 -28.01
N LYS A 444 48.08 1.30 -28.68
CA LYS A 444 47.93 0.85 -30.07
C LYS A 444 48.79 1.69 -31.03
N GLN A 445 48.80 3.01 -30.86
CA GLN A 445 49.56 3.93 -31.71
C GLN A 445 51.06 3.67 -31.54
N ALA A 446 51.58 3.57 -30.32
CA ALA A 446 52.96 3.22 -30.06
C ALA A 446 53.36 1.86 -30.69
N ALA A 447 52.46 0.88 -30.70
CA ALA A 447 52.68 -0.41 -31.38
C ALA A 447 52.60 -0.32 -32.92
N ILE A 448 51.93 0.68 -33.50
CA ILE A 448 51.96 0.98 -34.94
C ILE A 448 53.26 1.73 -35.28
N ASP A 449 53.64 2.72 -34.47
CA ASP A 449 54.89 3.47 -34.61
C ASP A 449 56.12 2.56 -34.49
N GLN A 450 56.09 1.60 -33.56
CA GLN A 450 57.17 0.60 -33.43
C GLN A 450 57.26 -0.35 -34.63
N ARG A 451 56.13 -0.72 -35.27
CA ARG A 451 56.13 -1.53 -36.51
C ARG A 451 56.57 -0.73 -37.73
N THR A 452 56.17 0.53 -37.85
CA THR A 452 56.61 1.40 -38.95
C THR A 452 58.10 1.75 -38.81
N LEU A 453 58.60 1.95 -37.59
CA LEU A 453 60.04 2.06 -37.33
C LEU A 453 60.81 0.75 -37.64
N ALA A 454 60.19 -0.43 -37.47
CA ALA A 454 60.81 -1.70 -37.86
C ALA A 454 60.88 -1.86 -39.39
N THR A 455 59.77 -1.62 -40.10
CA THR A 455 59.74 -1.68 -41.57
C THR A 455 60.65 -0.63 -42.21
N LEU A 456 60.66 0.62 -41.73
CA LEU A 456 61.60 1.65 -42.20
C LEU A 456 63.07 1.29 -41.94
N ARG A 457 63.38 0.54 -40.87
CA ARG A 457 64.74 0.01 -40.63
C ARG A 457 65.09 -1.11 -41.61
N GLU A 458 64.15 -2.01 -41.89
CA GLU A 458 64.33 -3.09 -42.88
C GLU A 458 64.47 -2.54 -44.30
N GLU A 459 63.63 -1.58 -44.69
CA GLU A 459 63.73 -0.84 -45.96
C GLU A 459 65.08 -0.12 -46.08
N LEU A 460 65.52 0.60 -45.04
CA LEU A 460 66.81 1.29 -45.00
C LEU A 460 67.99 0.31 -45.09
N VAL A 461 67.90 -0.87 -44.47
CA VAL A 461 68.90 -1.94 -44.62
C VAL A 461 68.86 -2.49 -46.05
N SER A 462 67.68 -2.69 -46.64
CA SER A 462 67.53 -3.17 -48.02
C SER A 462 68.10 -2.18 -49.03
N GLU A 463 67.87 -0.87 -48.85
CA GLU A 463 68.41 0.16 -49.73
C GLU A 463 69.90 0.40 -49.50
N LYS A 464 70.41 0.25 -48.27
CA LYS A 464 71.86 0.16 -48.04
C LYS A 464 72.48 -1.03 -48.75
N LEU A 465 71.83 -2.20 -48.72
CA LEU A 465 72.30 -3.40 -49.41
C LEU A 465 72.26 -3.23 -50.94
N LYS A 466 71.17 -2.68 -51.50
CA LYS A 466 71.05 -2.36 -52.94
C LYS A 466 72.04 -1.26 -53.35
N THR A 467 72.31 -0.29 -52.50
CA THR A 467 73.32 0.77 -52.73
C THR A 467 74.72 0.18 -52.69
N GLN A 468 75.01 -0.74 -51.76
CA GLN A 468 76.28 -1.47 -51.74
C GLN A 468 76.44 -2.38 -52.96
N GLN A 469 75.38 -3.11 -53.37
CA GLN A 469 75.36 -3.86 -54.62
C GLN A 469 75.62 -2.96 -55.82
N ARG A 470 74.92 -1.81 -55.92
CA ARG A 470 75.16 -0.81 -56.95
C ARG A 470 76.56 -0.21 -56.89
N ASN A 471 77.15 -0.02 -55.72
CA ASN A 471 78.53 0.45 -55.60
C ASN A 471 79.51 -0.62 -56.08
N ASN A 472 79.34 -1.89 -55.71
CA ASN A 472 80.14 -3.00 -56.24
C ASN A 472 79.97 -3.16 -57.77
N GLU A 473 78.74 -2.96 -58.28
CA GLU A 473 78.47 -2.94 -59.72
C GLU A 473 79.02 -1.70 -60.41
N LEU A 474 79.10 -0.54 -59.74
CA LEU A 474 79.74 0.68 -60.21
C LEU A 474 81.25 0.61 -60.09
N GLU A 475 81.83 -0.17 -59.19
CA GLU A 475 83.27 -0.48 -59.14
C GLU A 475 83.63 -1.43 -60.29
N ARG A 476 82.84 -2.50 -60.50
CA ARG A 476 82.95 -3.36 -61.69
C ARG A 476 82.75 -2.57 -62.98
N LEU A 477 81.72 -1.71 -63.04
CA LEU A 477 81.45 -0.89 -64.22
C LEU A 477 82.42 0.29 -64.35
N ALA A 478 83.05 0.78 -63.28
CA ALA A 478 84.15 1.74 -63.37
C ALA A 478 85.42 1.05 -63.84
N HIS A 479 85.64 -0.22 -63.51
CA HIS A 479 86.69 -1.02 -64.14
C HIS A 479 86.37 -1.28 -65.63
N ASP A 480 85.14 -1.69 -65.97
CA ASP A 480 84.69 -1.85 -67.36
C ASP A 480 84.65 -0.53 -68.14
N LEU A 481 84.48 0.62 -67.47
CA LEU A 481 84.51 1.98 -68.02
C LEU A 481 85.87 2.67 -67.89
N GLU A 482 86.83 2.12 -67.16
CA GLU A 482 88.25 2.43 -67.32
C GLU A 482 88.71 1.72 -68.60
N MET A 483 88.39 0.43 -68.73
CA MET A 483 88.54 -0.38 -69.95
C MET A 483 87.72 0.11 -71.15
N LYS A 484 86.71 0.99 -70.96
CA LYS A 484 85.92 1.62 -72.05
C LYS A 484 86.03 3.15 -72.18
N ALA A 485 86.52 3.89 -71.19
CA ALA A 485 87.01 5.26 -71.42
C ALA A 485 88.31 5.20 -72.23
N LEU A 486 89.09 4.12 -72.08
CA LEU A 486 90.10 3.68 -73.03
C LEU A 486 89.56 3.37 -74.45
N SER A 487 88.24 3.43 -74.71
CA SER A 487 87.67 3.19 -76.05
C SER A 487 86.53 4.10 -76.55
N GLN A 488 85.88 4.94 -75.73
CA GLN A 488 84.66 5.67 -76.15
C GLN A 488 84.42 7.05 -75.51
N GLU A 489 85.13 8.08 -75.99
CA GLU A 489 85.03 9.48 -75.53
C GLU A 489 84.01 10.33 -76.38
N SER A 490 82.79 9.84 -76.69
CA SER A 490 82.04 10.33 -77.89
C SER A 490 80.47 10.48 -77.89
N LEU A 491 79.91 11.68 -77.55
CA LEU A 491 78.61 12.38 -77.97
C LEU A 491 77.23 12.34 -77.14
N LEU A 492 76.21 13.26 -77.38
CA LEU A 492 75.03 13.79 -76.51
C LEU A 492 73.78 14.46 -77.29
N GLN A 493 72.56 15.02 -76.87
CA GLN A 493 71.56 15.16 -75.71
C GLN A 493 70.23 16.07 -76.01
N GLN A 494 69.12 16.12 -75.18
CA GLN A 494 67.93 17.13 -74.99
C GLN A 494 66.46 16.86 -75.57
N SER A 495 65.23 17.51 -75.36
CA SER A 495 64.59 18.79 -74.77
C SER A 495 63.00 18.72 -74.39
N PHE A 496 62.18 19.81 -74.09
CA PHE A 496 60.75 19.78 -73.52
C PHE A 496 59.70 21.02 -73.63
N PHE A 497 58.43 20.99 -73.04
CA PHE A 497 57.30 22.02 -72.75
C PHE A 497 56.12 22.36 -73.78
N PRO A 498 54.96 23.17 -73.63
CA PRO A 498 54.08 23.85 -72.55
C PRO A 498 52.45 23.90 -72.72
N LEU A 499 51.59 24.69 -71.94
CA LEU A 499 50.06 24.92 -72.07
C LEU A 499 49.43 26.15 -71.26
N CYS A 500 48.37 26.93 -71.66
CA CYS A 500 47.75 28.04 -70.80
C CYS A 500 46.29 28.69 -70.98
N SER A 501 45.39 28.43 -71.94
CA SER A 501 44.39 29.45 -72.43
C SER A 501 43.05 29.81 -71.66
N ARG A 502 42.64 29.15 -70.56
CA ARG A 502 41.18 28.98 -70.26
C ARG A 502 40.40 30.09 -69.50
N PHE A 503 41.02 30.99 -68.74
CA PHE A 503 40.29 31.77 -67.70
C PHE A 503 39.39 32.93 -68.17
N LYS A 504 39.71 33.61 -69.29
CA LYS A 504 39.17 34.96 -69.59
C LYS A 504 37.67 35.07 -69.97
N MET A 505 36.96 33.97 -70.20
CA MET A 505 35.55 34.05 -70.65
C MET A 505 34.56 34.33 -69.50
N LEU A 506 34.85 33.81 -68.30
CA LEU A 506 33.89 33.74 -67.18
C LEU A 506 33.48 35.09 -66.57
N GLU A 507 34.34 36.11 -66.63
CA GLU A 507 34.05 37.42 -66.04
C GLU A 507 32.99 38.21 -66.84
N SER A 508 33.00 38.05 -68.18
CA SER A 508 32.18 38.86 -69.10
C SER A 508 30.67 38.64 -68.98
N GLU A 509 30.26 37.46 -68.53
CA GLU A 509 28.84 37.07 -68.47
C GLU A 509 28.13 37.68 -67.24
N LEU A 510 28.85 37.86 -66.14
CA LEU A 510 28.31 38.32 -64.85
C LEU A 510 27.81 39.78 -64.90
N GLU A 511 28.57 40.68 -65.52
CA GLU A 511 28.20 42.10 -65.65
C GLU A 511 26.88 42.32 -66.41
N SER A 512 26.61 41.45 -67.39
CA SER A 512 25.43 41.56 -68.27
C SER A 512 24.10 41.41 -67.52
N SER A 513 24.12 40.67 -66.40
CA SER A 513 22.94 40.38 -65.58
C SER A 513 22.57 41.57 -64.68
N LEU A 514 23.55 42.18 -64.02
CA LEU A 514 23.35 43.31 -63.10
C LEU A 514 22.66 44.50 -63.76
N LYS A 515 23.06 44.87 -64.98
CA LYS A 515 22.47 46.01 -65.73
C LYS A 515 20.97 45.86 -66.03
N LYS A 516 20.44 44.64 -66.12
CA LYS A 516 19.00 44.39 -66.36
C LYS A 516 18.16 44.60 -65.10
N SER A 517 18.71 44.30 -63.93
CA SER A 517 18.04 44.44 -62.63
C SER A 517 17.79 45.91 -62.25
N LEU A 518 18.73 46.81 -62.61
CA LEU A 518 18.65 48.24 -62.27
C LEU A 518 17.45 48.94 -62.95
N ARG A 519 17.32 48.80 -64.28
CA ARG A 519 16.26 49.45 -65.08
C ARG A 519 14.84 49.17 -64.58
N ILE A 520 14.57 47.92 -64.18
CA ILE A 520 13.25 47.50 -63.67
C ILE A 520 12.87 48.23 -62.37
N LYS A 521 13.85 48.79 -61.63
CA LYS A 521 13.59 49.66 -60.48
C LYS A 521 13.40 51.12 -60.88
N GLU A 522 14.14 51.61 -61.87
CA GLU A 522 14.00 52.98 -62.41
C GLU A 522 12.57 53.20 -62.97
N ASP A 523 12.08 52.28 -63.81
CA ASP A 523 10.72 52.31 -64.37
C ASP A 523 9.63 52.32 -63.27
N LYS A 524 9.88 51.62 -62.15
CA LYS A 524 8.96 51.58 -61.00
C LYS A 524 8.94 52.85 -60.17
N MET A 525 10.02 53.63 -60.14
CA MET A 525 10.02 54.93 -59.46
C MET A 525 9.24 55.96 -60.27
N ALA A 526 9.50 56.05 -61.58
CA ALA A 526 8.76 56.94 -62.48
C ALA A 526 7.24 56.70 -62.45
N ALA A 527 6.80 55.44 -62.39
CA ALA A 527 5.38 55.08 -62.27
C ALA A 527 4.73 55.46 -60.92
N LEU A 528 5.52 55.63 -59.85
CA LEU A 528 5.04 56.12 -58.55
C LEU A 528 5.03 57.64 -58.48
N GLU A 529 6.04 58.29 -59.07
CA GLU A 529 6.12 59.75 -59.19
C GLU A 529 4.96 60.31 -60.02
N ALA A 530 4.60 59.67 -61.13
CA ALA A 530 3.43 60.04 -61.93
C ALA A 530 2.13 60.05 -61.11
N ARG A 531 1.88 59.00 -60.32
CA ARG A 531 0.68 58.89 -59.45
C ARG A 531 0.69 59.90 -58.30
N LEU A 532 1.86 60.28 -57.79
CA LEU A 532 1.99 61.34 -56.80
C LEU A 532 1.66 62.70 -57.43
N GLN A 533 2.12 62.95 -58.65
CA GLN A 533 1.85 64.16 -59.41
C GLN A 533 0.35 64.31 -59.72
N GLU A 534 -0.32 63.24 -60.20
CA GLU A 534 -1.77 63.19 -60.40
C GLU A 534 -2.55 63.53 -59.12
N SER A 535 -2.17 62.92 -57.99
CA SER A 535 -2.76 63.19 -56.67
C SER A 535 -2.58 64.66 -56.24
N SER A 536 -1.43 65.27 -56.56
CA SER A 536 -1.18 66.69 -56.30
C SER A 536 -2.07 67.60 -57.17
N THR A 537 -2.26 67.28 -58.45
CA THR A 537 -3.12 68.06 -59.35
C THR A 537 -4.59 67.97 -58.97
N LEU A 538 -5.07 66.81 -58.52
CA LEU A 538 -6.43 66.63 -58.01
C LEU A 538 -6.66 67.44 -56.71
N ASN A 539 -5.66 67.47 -55.82
CA ASN A 539 -5.69 68.35 -54.63
C ASN A 539 -5.70 69.84 -55.02
N GLN A 540 -5.04 70.21 -56.12
CA GLN A 540 -5.00 71.59 -56.59
C GLN A 540 -6.33 72.00 -57.25
N GLN A 541 -6.99 71.10 -57.97
CA GLN A 541 -8.36 71.29 -58.48
C GLN A 541 -9.37 71.47 -57.34
N LEU A 542 -9.38 70.58 -56.33
CA LEU A 542 -10.28 70.71 -55.17
C LEU A 542 -10.06 72.02 -54.39
N ARG A 543 -8.84 72.56 -54.37
CA ARG A 543 -8.52 73.88 -53.79
C ARG A 543 -8.93 75.06 -54.69
N GLN A 544 -9.07 74.86 -55.99
CA GLN A 544 -9.63 75.84 -56.91
C GLN A 544 -11.16 75.85 -56.86
N GLU A 545 -11.81 74.68 -56.77
CA GLU A 545 -13.27 74.54 -56.59
C GLU A 545 -13.73 75.13 -55.24
N LEU A 546 -12.99 74.90 -54.15
CA LEU A 546 -13.25 75.56 -52.87
C LEU A 546 -13.12 77.11 -52.93
N LYS A 547 -12.43 77.63 -53.95
CA LYS A 547 -12.26 79.07 -54.19
C LYS A 547 -13.37 79.65 -55.09
N THR A 548 -13.84 78.90 -56.09
CA THR A 548 -15.00 79.29 -56.91
C THR A 548 -16.31 79.22 -56.13
N VAL A 549 -16.47 78.23 -55.23
CA VAL A 549 -17.66 78.14 -54.35
C VAL A 549 -17.75 79.34 -53.41
N LYS A 550 -16.63 79.86 -52.88
CA LYS A 550 -16.63 81.10 -52.08
C LYS A 550 -17.09 82.33 -52.88
N LEU A 551 -16.57 82.50 -54.10
CA LEU A 551 -17.01 83.59 -55.00
C LEU A 551 -18.49 83.45 -55.39
N SER A 552 -19.03 82.22 -55.47
CA SER A 552 -20.46 82.00 -55.74
C SER A 552 -21.40 82.34 -54.57
N TYR A 553 -20.88 82.41 -53.34
CA TYR A 553 -21.63 82.85 -52.16
C TYR A 553 -21.71 84.38 -52.10
N GLU A 554 -20.59 85.06 -52.33
CA GLU A 554 -20.52 86.53 -52.42
C GLU A 554 -21.39 87.08 -53.57
N ALA A 555 -21.43 86.37 -54.70
CA ALA A 555 -22.29 86.69 -55.85
C ALA A 555 -23.81 86.55 -55.59
N LEU A 556 -24.22 85.93 -54.48
CA LEU A 556 -25.63 85.77 -54.08
C LEU A 556 -26.05 86.74 -52.95
N GLN A 557 -25.10 87.43 -52.33
CA GLN A 557 -25.37 88.42 -51.28
C GLN A 557 -25.47 89.86 -51.83
N GLN A 558 -25.09 90.10 -53.08
CA GLN A 558 -25.25 91.38 -53.81
C GLN A 558 -26.41 91.38 -54.82
N ARG A 559 -27.50 90.64 -54.55
CA ARG A 559 -28.71 90.58 -55.39
C ARG A 559 -30.01 90.56 -54.59
N HIS A 560 -30.11 91.43 -53.58
CA HIS A 560 -31.37 91.65 -52.83
C HIS A 560 -31.65 93.14 -52.53
N GLU A 561 -30.85 94.04 -53.11
CA GLU A 561 -31.05 95.48 -53.05
C GLU A 561 -30.98 95.99 -54.50
N GLU A 562 -31.96 96.82 -54.89
CA GLU A 562 -32.12 97.49 -56.20
C GLU A 562 -32.35 96.61 -57.47
N GLU A 563 -33.23 96.95 -58.43
CA GLU A 563 -34.49 97.72 -58.36
C GLU A 563 -35.36 97.45 -59.64
N TRP A 564 -36.68 97.75 -59.55
CA TRP A 564 -37.65 98.12 -60.61
C TRP A 564 -37.91 97.34 -61.93
N THR A 565 -39.23 97.17 -62.16
CA THR A 565 -40.02 97.34 -63.42
C THR A 565 -40.05 96.29 -64.56
N ALA A 566 -41.30 96.10 -65.04
CA ALA A 566 -41.73 95.99 -66.46
C ALA A 566 -41.44 94.69 -67.26
N SER A 567 -42.28 94.25 -68.21
CA SER A 567 -43.69 94.61 -68.53
C SER A 567 -44.32 93.63 -69.54
N SER A 568 -45.65 93.71 -69.67
CA SER A 568 -46.50 93.16 -70.77
C SER A 568 -46.71 91.63 -70.79
N SER A 569 -47.78 91.08 -71.37
CA SER A 569 -48.79 91.73 -72.25
C SER A 569 -50.25 91.23 -72.05
N THR A 570 -51.13 92.17 -71.65
CA THR A 570 -52.43 92.54 -72.29
C THR A 570 -53.59 91.53 -72.46
N PRO A 571 -54.87 91.99 -72.53
CA PRO A 571 -55.54 93.24 -72.07
C PRO A 571 -56.71 92.85 -71.11
N PRO A 572 -57.87 93.55 -70.99
CA PRO A 572 -58.27 94.96 -71.22
C PRO A 572 -58.82 95.59 -69.88
N ARG A 573 -59.68 96.63 -69.76
CA ARG A 573 -60.24 97.63 -70.71
C ARG A 573 -60.31 99.06 -70.08
N GLU A 574 -61.50 99.55 -69.73
CA GLU A 574 -61.94 100.96 -69.62
C GLU A 574 -63.23 101.02 -68.74
N THR A 575 -63.61 102.04 -67.94
CA THR A 575 -63.13 103.42 -67.58
C THR A 575 -63.44 103.71 -66.08
N GLY A 576 -62.96 104.76 -65.38
CA GLY A 576 -61.98 105.81 -65.70
C GLY A 576 -62.38 107.26 -65.28
N LYS A 577 -61.63 107.86 -64.33
CA LYS A 577 -61.52 109.31 -63.95
C LYS A 577 -62.64 109.99 -63.10
N VAL A 578 -62.41 111.14 -62.40
CA VAL A 578 -61.36 111.58 -61.42
C VAL A 578 -61.59 113.04 -60.88
N MET A 579 -61.31 113.28 -59.59
CA MET A 579 -61.05 114.57 -58.86
C MET A 579 -62.15 115.65 -58.69
N SER A 580 -61.84 116.69 -57.88
CA SER A 580 -62.77 117.55 -57.11
C SER A 580 -62.43 119.05 -57.17
N GLU A 581 -63.42 119.95 -57.08
CA GLU A 581 -63.27 121.37 -56.65
C GLU A 581 -64.62 122.09 -56.46
N TRP A 582 -64.96 122.58 -55.25
CA TRP A 582 -65.83 123.78 -55.01
C TRP A 582 -65.88 124.18 -53.52
N LEU A 583 -65.69 125.47 -53.21
CA LEU A 583 -65.99 126.09 -51.89
C LEU A 583 -66.06 127.64 -52.00
N ARG A 584 -66.95 128.29 -51.20
CA ARG A 584 -66.98 129.72 -50.73
C ARG A 584 -67.88 130.77 -51.44
N GLU A 585 -69.01 131.14 -50.79
CA GLU A 585 -69.89 132.36 -50.85
C GLU A 585 -71.02 132.23 -49.75
N SER A 586 -71.92 133.16 -49.32
CA SER A 586 -72.08 134.65 -49.26
C SER A 586 -73.29 135.03 -48.34
N GLN A 587 -73.43 136.29 -47.84
CA GLN A 587 -74.47 136.72 -46.82
C GLN A 587 -74.94 138.23 -46.88
N GLU A 588 -76.04 138.65 -46.15
CA GLU A 588 -76.46 140.01 -45.54
C GLU A 588 -77.73 140.91 -46.05
N ALA A 589 -78.74 141.45 -45.19
CA ALA A 589 -79.82 142.59 -45.35
C ALA A 589 -81.10 142.81 -44.31
N THR A 590 -82.00 143.94 -44.22
CA THR A 590 -83.24 144.28 -43.22
C THR A 590 -84.39 145.51 -43.35
N LYS A 591 -85.65 145.58 -42.65
CA LYS A 591 -86.53 146.72 -41.91
C LYS A 591 -88.00 147.52 -42.21
N GLU A 592 -88.83 148.05 -41.18
CA GLU A 592 -89.96 149.20 -40.90
C GLU A 592 -91.64 149.30 -40.98
N LEU A 593 -92.47 150.19 -40.22
CA LEU A 593 -94.07 150.35 -40.03
C LEU A 593 -94.92 151.70 -39.44
N LEU A 594 -96.36 151.82 -39.37
CA LEU A 594 -97.44 152.55 -38.41
C LEU A 594 -98.53 153.81 -38.68
N LYS A 595 -99.87 153.95 -38.15
CA LYS A 595 -100.86 155.19 -37.78
C LYS A 595 -102.52 155.13 -37.53
N LEU A 596 -103.38 156.22 -37.13
CA LEU A 596 -104.91 156.37 -36.67
C LEU A 596 -105.71 157.84 -36.77
N LYS A 597 -106.98 158.42 -36.39
CA LYS A 597 -108.47 158.32 -35.81
C LYS A 597 -109.41 159.71 -35.90
N ASP A 598 -110.67 160.22 -35.47
CA ASP A 598 -112.13 160.02 -34.85
C ASP A 598 -113.20 161.31 -34.73
N ARG A 599 -114.62 161.29 -34.52
CA ARG A 599 -115.68 162.33 -33.85
C ARG A 599 -117.31 162.37 -34.16
N LEU A 600 -118.30 163.06 -33.38
CA LEU A 600 -119.85 163.35 -33.53
C LEU A 600 -120.52 164.63 -32.71
N ILE A 601 -121.82 165.14 -32.41
CA ILE A 601 -123.39 164.94 -32.44
C ILE A 601 -124.36 166.21 -31.97
N GLU A 602 -125.76 166.36 -32.17
CA GLU A 602 -126.79 167.46 -31.64
C GLU A 602 -128.42 167.29 -31.79
N VAL A 603 -129.42 167.97 -31.04
CA VAL A 603 -130.99 168.13 -31.26
C VAL A 603 -131.95 169.02 -30.28
N GLU A 604 -133.31 169.36 -30.50
CA GLU A 604 -134.28 170.23 -29.62
C GLU A 604 -135.92 170.03 -29.49
N ARG A 605 -136.88 171.03 -29.18
CA ARG A 605 -138.23 170.93 -28.38
C ARG A 605 -139.53 171.90 -28.55
N ASN A 606 -140.85 171.54 -28.27
CA ASN A 606 -142.15 172.37 -28.09
C ASN A 606 -143.47 171.64 -27.46
N ASN A 607 -144.60 172.22 -26.84
CA ASN A 607 -145.70 171.36 -26.15
C ASN A 607 -147.16 171.63 -25.48
N ALA A 608 -147.59 172.74 -24.83
CA ALA A 608 -148.31 172.68 -23.50
C ALA A 608 -149.76 172.10 -23.21
N THR A 609 -150.84 172.27 -23.99
CA THR A 609 -152.20 171.77 -23.58
C THR A 609 -152.43 170.30 -23.91
N LEU A 610 -151.86 169.84 -25.02
CA LEU A 610 -151.70 168.41 -25.33
C LEU A 610 -150.95 167.69 -24.19
N GLU A 611 -150.12 168.39 -23.42
CA GLU A 611 -149.37 167.79 -22.33
C GLU A 611 -150.23 167.26 -21.17
N ALA A 612 -151.45 167.76 -20.96
CA ALA A 612 -152.35 167.21 -19.92
C ALA A 612 -152.88 165.82 -20.31
N GLU A 613 -153.41 165.68 -21.53
CA GLU A 613 -153.89 164.39 -22.04
C GLU A 613 -152.73 163.42 -22.35
N ARG A 614 -151.58 163.96 -22.81
CA ARG A 614 -150.32 163.19 -22.92
C ARG A 614 -149.87 162.64 -21.57
N GLN A 615 -149.96 163.41 -20.48
CA GLN A 615 -149.59 162.95 -19.14
C GLN A 615 -150.47 161.80 -18.65
N ALA A 616 -151.79 161.85 -18.89
CA ALA A 616 -152.70 160.75 -18.56
C ALA A 616 -152.36 159.47 -19.32
N MET A 617 -152.09 159.55 -20.63
CA MET A 617 -151.73 158.38 -21.45
C MET A 617 -150.29 157.88 -21.20
N GLN A 618 -149.33 158.77 -20.90
CA GLN A 618 -147.95 158.39 -20.55
C GLN A 618 -147.87 157.61 -19.22
N ALA A 619 -148.85 157.77 -18.32
CA ALA A 619 -148.90 156.99 -17.09
C ALA A 619 -149.14 155.49 -17.36
N GLN A 620 -150.03 155.15 -18.30
CA GLN A 620 -150.31 153.75 -18.67
C GLN A 620 -149.15 153.11 -19.44
N LEU A 621 -148.50 153.86 -20.33
CA LEU A 621 -147.38 153.37 -21.14
C LEU A 621 -146.20 152.91 -20.28
N ARG A 622 -145.79 153.72 -19.30
CA ARG A 622 -144.69 153.40 -18.36
C ARG A 622 -144.93 152.14 -17.54
N GLN A 623 -146.19 151.81 -17.23
CA GLN A 623 -146.51 150.61 -16.48
C GLN A 623 -146.25 149.34 -17.31
N LEU A 624 -146.51 149.38 -18.62
CA LEU A 624 -146.20 148.26 -19.53
C LEU A 624 -144.70 148.14 -19.83
N GLU A 625 -144.00 149.26 -20.00
CA GLU A 625 -142.52 149.28 -20.16
C GLU A 625 -141.83 148.57 -18.98
N SER A 626 -142.25 148.89 -17.74
CA SER A 626 -141.70 148.25 -16.53
C SER A 626 -141.92 146.73 -16.44
N GLN A 627 -142.97 146.20 -17.08
CA GLN A 627 -143.24 144.76 -17.15
C GLN A 627 -142.37 144.08 -18.22
N SER A 628 -142.08 144.77 -19.33
CA SER A 628 -141.20 144.28 -20.38
C SER A 628 -139.75 144.10 -19.88
N ASP A 629 -139.19 145.10 -19.21
CA ASP A 629 -137.82 145.05 -18.67
C ASP A 629 -137.64 143.92 -17.64
N SER A 630 -138.67 143.68 -16.81
CA SER A 630 -138.70 142.57 -15.85
C SER A 630 -138.58 141.20 -16.52
N GLN A 631 -139.28 140.99 -17.64
CA GLN A 631 -139.19 139.74 -18.42
C GLN A 631 -137.84 139.61 -19.15
N GLN A 632 -137.35 140.71 -19.72
CA GLN A 632 -136.05 140.77 -20.41
C GLN A 632 -134.89 140.33 -19.49
N ALA A 633 -134.89 140.80 -18.24
CA ALA A 633 -133.90 140.43 -17.23
C ALA A 633 -133.95 138.92 -16.88
N GLN A 634 -135.15 138.33 -16.82
CA GLN A 634 -135.34 136.92 -16.48
C GLN A 634 -134.82 135.97 -17.57
N VAL A 635 -134.97 136.34 -18.86
CA VAL A 635 -134.40 135.59 -20.00
C VAL A 635 -132.87 135.57 -19.94
N LEU A 636 -132.24 136.71 -19.65
CA LEU A 636 -130.77 136.82 -19.55
C LEU A 636 -130.20 135.99 -18.37
N ALA A 637 -130.95 135.83 -17.28
CA ALA A 637 -130.56 134.95 -16.18
C ALA A 637 -130.56 133.47 -16.60
N LEU A 638 -131.61 133.02 -17.31
CA LEU A 638 -131.70 131.64 -17.81
C LEU A 638 -130.62 131.32 -18.86
N GLN A 639 -130.29 132.26 -19.74
CA GLN A 639 -129.19 132.07 -20.71
C GLN A 639 -127.82 131.87 -20.02
N ARG A 640 -127.53 132.60 -18.94
CA ARG A 640 -126.30 132.40 -18.15
C ARG A 640 -126.29 131.03 -17.44
N GLN A 641 -127.44 130.59 -16.94
CA GLN A 641 -127.57 129.28 -16.31
C GLN A 641 -127.32 128.14 -17.32
N ALA A 642 -127.87 128.25 -18.53
CA ALA A 642 -127.63 127.30 -19.62
C ALA A 642 -126.14 127.24 -20.04
N ALA A 643 -125.47 128.39 -20.16
CA ALA A 643 -124.04 128.45 -20.47
C ALA A 643 -123.19 127.70 -19.43
N SER A 644 -123.41 127.95 -18.13
CA SER A 644 -122.67 127.28 -17.06
C SER A 644 -122.89 125.76 -17.02
N LEU A 645 -124.10 125.27 -17.35
CA LEU A 645 -124.36 123.83 -17.47
C LEU A 645 -123.63 123.20 -18.66
N GLN A 646 -123.47 123.95 -19.76
CA GLN A 646 -122.72 123.48 -20.92
C GLN A 646 -121.20 123.44 -20.65
N GLU A 647 -120.64 124.44 -19.94
CA GLU A 647 -119.26 124.40 -19.45
C GLU A 647 -119.01 123.18 -18.55
N ASN A 648 -119.87 122.94 -17.56
CA ASN A 648 -119.79 121.77 -16.68
C ASN A 648 -119.84 120.44 -17.45
N ASN A 649 -120.65 120.35 -18.51
CA ASN A 649 -120.69 119.15 -19.35
C ASN A 649 -119.35 118.93 -20.09
N THR A 650 -118.77 119.98 -20.67
CA THR A 650 -117.45 119.87 -21.34
C THR A 650 -116.34 119.50 -20.37
N ALA A 651 -116.34 120.03 -19.14
CA ALA A 651 -115.38 119.66 -18.10
C ALA A 651 -115.46 118.15 -17.77
N LEU A 652 -116.67 117.62 -17.56
CA LEU A 652 -116.90 116.19 -17.31
C LEU A 652 -116.45 115.31 -18.49
N GLN A 653 -116.67 115.74 -19.74
CA GLN A 653 -116.19 115.04 -20.92
C GLN A 653 -114.65 114.99 -20.97
N THR A 654 -113.95 116.09 -20.68
CA THR A 654 -112.48 116.10 -20.64
C THR A 654 -111.92 115.22 -19.52
N HIS A 655 -112.54 115.20 -18.34
CA HIS A 655 -112.10 114.32 -17.24
C HIS A 655 -112.29 112.83 -17.58
N ASN A 656 -113.40 112.47 -18.24
CA ASN A 656 -113.65 111.11 -18.70
C ASN A 656 -112.63 110.68 -19.79
N ALA A 657 -112.27 111.59 -20.72
CA ALA A 657 -111.22 111.35 -21.70
C ALA A 657 -109.84 111.11 -21.03
N ASN A 658 -109.49 111.89 -19.99
CA ASN A 658 -108.25 111.70 -19.24
C ASN A 658 -108.22 110.33 -18.53
N LEU A 659 -109.31 109.94 -17.84
CA LEU A 659 -109.42 108.64 -17.19
C LEU A 659 -109.32 107.46 -18.19
N GLN A 660 -109.85 107.64 -19.41
CA GLN A 660 -109.72 106.65 -20.49
C GLN A 660 -108.26 106.51 -20.96
N VAL A 661 -107.52 107.62 -21.04
CA VAL A 661 -106.07 107.60 -21.34
C VAL A 661 -105.29 106.94 -20.21
N GLU A 662 -105.50 107.34 -18.95
CA GLU A 662 -104.85 106.74 -17.78
C GLU A 662 -105.06 105.22 -17.75
N LYS A 663 -106.31 104.76 -17.91
CA LYS A 663 -106.66 103.34 -18.02
C LYS A 663 -105.91 102.63 -19.16
N SER A 664 -105.74 103.27 -20.31
CA SER A 664 -104.96 102.70 -21.42
C SER A 664 -103.47 102.61 -21.10
N THR A 665 -102.90 103.61 -20.44
CA THR A 665 -101.49 103.60 -20.02
C THR A 665 -101.21 102.54 -18.95
N LEU A 666 -102.07 102.43 -17.92
CA LEU A 666 -101.99 101.40 -16.89
C LEU A 666 -102.12 99.99 -17.48
N ASN A 667 -103.02 99.78 -18.45
CA ASN A 667 -103.10 98.51 -19.17
C ASN A 667 -101.81 98.20 -19.94
N SER A 668 -101.20 99.19 -20.60
CA SER A 668 -99.92 98.99 -21.32
C SER A 668 -98.74 98.70 -20.37
N GLN A 669 -98.71 99.35 -19.20
CA GLN A 669 -97.72 99.08 -18.15
C GLN A 669 -97.91 97.68 -17.56
N SER A 670 -99.16 97.27 -17.28
CA SER A 670 -99.49 95.93 -16.82
C SER A 670 -99.08 94.86 -17.85
N ALA A 671 -99.34 95.07 -19.14
CA ALA A 671 -98.90 94.18 -20.20
C ALA A 671 -97.35 94.09 -20.29
N SER A 672 -96.65 95.23 -20.17
CA SER A 672 -95.18 95.26 -20.14
C SER A 672 -94.60 94.53 -18.92
N LEU A 673 -95.19 94.69 -17.74
CA LEU A 673 -94.77 93.99 -16.52
C LEU A 673 -95.03 92.48 -16.62
N MET A 674 -96.16 92.07 -17.20
CA MET A 674 -96.46 90.65 -17.47
C MET A 674 -95.46 90.04 -18.46
N ALA A 675 -95.09 90.76 -19.52
CA ALA A 675 -94.08 90.32 -20.48
C ALA A 675 -92.69 90.19 -19.83
N GLN A 676 -92.28 91.16 -18.99
CA GLN A 676 -91.03 91.09 -18.22
C GLN A 676 -91.03 89.92 -17.23
N ASN A 677 -92.14 89.67 -16.54
CA ASN A 677 -92.27 88.55 -15.59
C ASN A 677 -92.19 87.19 -16.31
N ALA A 678 -92.86 87.05 -17.46
CA ALA A 678 -92.73 85.84 -18.31
C ALA A 678 -91.29 85.65 -18.83
N GLN A 679 -90.60 86.72 -19.23
CA GLN A 679 -89.19 86.66 -19.64
C GLN A 679 -88.27 86.25 -18.48
N LEU A 680 -88.50 86.75 -17.26
CA LEU A 680 -87.75 86.36 -16.07
C LEU A 680 -88.01 84.90 -15.68
N GLN A 681 -89.24 84.40 -15.80
CA GLN A 681 -89.57 82.98 -15.60
C GLN A 681 -88.89 82.07 -16.65
N GLN A 682 -88.80 82.51 -17.90
CA GLN A 682 -88.05 81.80 -18.94
C GLN A 682 -86.54 81.80 -18.67
N GLN A 683 -85.98 82.92 -18.20
CA GLN A 683 -84.57 83.00 -17.80
C GLN A 683 -84.28 82.12 -16.58
N GLN A 684 -85.13 82.16 -15.55
CA GLN A 684 -85.00 81.31 -14.35
C GLN A 684 -84.99 79.83 -14.75
N SER A 685 -86.01 79.35 -15.46
CA SER A 685 -86.09 77.95 -15.90
C SER A 685 -84.95 77.52 -16.83
N GLY A 686 -84.41 78.45 -17.64
CA GLY A 686 -83.16 78.25 -18.37
C GLY A 686 -81.97 78.00 -17.43
N THR A 687 -81.71 78.92 -16.49
CA THR A 687 -80.60 78.79 -15.52
C THR A 687 -80.75 77.59 -14.57
N GLU A 688 -81.98 77.18 -14.25
CA GLU A 688 -82.25 75.96 -13.48
C GLU A 688 -81.92 74.70 -14.31
N SER A 689 -82.22 74.70 -15.62
CA SER A 689 -81.84 73.61 -16.53
C SER A 689 -80.33 73.51 -16.71
N GLU A 690 -79.63 74.64 -16.85
CA GLU A 690 -78.16 74.72 -16.91
C GLU A 690 -77.51 74.24 -15.61
N ARG A 691 -78.02 74.70 -14.46
CA ARG A 691 -77.59 74.25 -13.12
C ARG A 691 -77.73 72.74 -12.97
N ASP A 692 -78.86 72.17 -13.40
CA ASP A 692 -79.12 70.75 -13.29
C ASP A 692 -78.31 69.94 -14.32
N GLY A 693 -77.96 70.53 -15.46
CA GLY A 693 -76.93 70.04 -16.38
C GLY A 693 -75.58 69.89 -15.69
N ALA A 694 -75.04 71.00 -15.17
CA ALA A 694 -73.77 71.03 -14.45
C ALA A 694 -73.78 70.16 -13.18
N MET A 695 -74.94 69.94 -12.54
CA MET A 695 -75.07 69.01 -11.42
C MET A 695 -74.86 67.55 -11.86
N ARG A 696 -75.50 67.13 -12.97
CA ARG A 696 -75.31 65.79 -13.55
C ARG A 696 -73.85 65.57 -13.96
N GLU A 697 -73.27 66.51 -14.69
CA GLU A 697 -71.85 66.45 -15.09
C GLU A 697 -70.91 66.31 -13.88
N ARG A 698 -71.17 67.02 -12.78
CA ARG A 698 -70.39 66.88 -11.53
C ARG A 698 -70.61 65.55 -10.81
N GLU A 699 -71.76 64.91 -10.99
CA GLU A 699 -72.03 63.58 -10.44
C GLU A 699 -71.37 62.49 -11.30
N ASP A 700 -71.48 62.57 -12.62
CA ASP A 700 -70.80 61.69 -13.57
C ASP A 700 -69.27 61.74 -13.38
N LEU A 701 -68.70 62.96 -13.22
CA LEU A 701 -67.29 63.14 -12.89
C LEU A 701 -66.92 62.58 -11.51
N ARG A 702 -67.82 62.58 -10.52
CA ARG A 702 -67.58 61.92 -9.22
C ARG A 702 -67.56 60.41 -9.39
N VAL A 703 -68.52 59.82 -10.10
CA VAL A 703 -68.59 58.37 -10.36
C VAL A 703 -67.34 57.90 -11.09
N VAL A 704 -66.87 58.64 -12.10
CA VAL A 704 -65.60 58.36 -12.80
C VAL A 704 -64.39 58.51 -11.87
N HIS A 705 -64.36 59.51 -11.00
CA HIS A 705 -63.27 59.68 -10.02
C HIS A 705 -63.24 58.55 -8.99
N GLU A 706 -64.37 58.14 -8.43
CA GLU A 706 -64.45 57.00 -7.52
C GLU A 706 -64.08 55.68 -8.20
N GLN A 707 -64.47 55.49 -9.47
CA GLN A 707 -64.04 54.31 -10.23
C GLN A 707 -62.52 54.31 -10.45
N LEU A 708 -61.92 55.46 -10.77
CA LEU A 708 -60.48 55.61 -10.88
C LEU A 708 -59.76 55.37 -9.55
N LEU A 709 -60.34 55.78 -8.41
CA LEU A 709 -59.81 55.47 -7.08
C LEU A 709 -59.85 53.95 -6.82
N ARG A 710 -60.98 53.28 -7.09
CA ARG A 710 -61.12 51.81 -6.95
C ARG A 710 -60.13 51.05 -7.85
N ASP A 711 -59.85 51.55 -9.05
CA ASP A 711 -58.85 50.96 -9.95
C ASP A 711 -57.41 51.27 -9.52
N HIS A 712 -57.16 52.41 -8.86
CA HIS A 712 -55.88 52.70 -8.21
C HIS A 712 -55.64 51.81 -6.98
N GLU A 713 -56.65 51.60 -6.14
CA GLU A 713 -56.62 50.66 -5.01
C GLU A 713 -56.36 49.22 -5.47
N ARG A 714 -57.03 48.77 -6.55
CA ARG A 714 -56.77 47.47 -7.19
C ARG A 714 -55.33 47.37 -7.69
N LEU A 715 -54.79 48.42 -8.30
CA LEU A 715 -53.40 48.46 -8.77
C LEU A 715 -52.40 48.44 -7.60
N ALA A 716 -52.67 49.17 -6.52
CA ALA A 716 -51.86 49.17 -5.31
C ALA A 716 -51.82 47.77 -4.67
N ALA A 717 -52.97 47.11 -4.50
CA ALA A 717 -53.05 45.75 -3.97
C ALA A 717 -52.33 44.72 -4.88
N LEU A 718 -52.34 44.91 -6.20
CA LEU A 718 -51.54 44.10 -7.13
C LEU A 718 -50.03 44.36 -6.98
N HIS A 719 -49.60 45.61 -6.76
CA HIS A 719 -48.21 45.97 -6.52
C HIS A 719 -47.69 45.44 -5.17
N GLU A 720 -48.48 45.57 -4.10
CA GLU A 720 -48.17 44.99 -2.78
C GLU A 720 -48.06 43.48 -2.85
N ARG A 721 -49.02 42.82 -3.51
CA ARG A 721 -48.96 41.37 -3.76
C ARG A 721 -47.71 40.97 -4.55
N GLN A 722 -47.35 41.72 -5.59
CA GLN A 722 -46.12 41.44 -6.35
C GLN A 722 -44.88 41.64 -5.48
N ALA A 723 -44.83 42.68 -4.63
CA ALA A 723 -43.74 42.87 -3.68
C ALA A 723 -43.62 41.68 -2.71
N MET A 724 -44.73 41.22 -2.12
CA MET A 724 -44.75 40.02 -1.27
C MET A 724 -44.32 38.75 -2.02
N GLU A 725 -44.72 38.57 -3.28
CA GLU A 725 -44.31 37.44 -4.11
C GLU A 725 -42.79 37.51 -4.44
N TYR A 726 -42.24 38.70 -4.68
CA TYR A 726 -40.79 38.91 -4.84
C TYR A 726 -40.00 38.71 -3.55
N GLU A 727 -40.48 39.20 -2.41
CA GLU A 727 -39.86 38.98 -1.10
C GLU A 727 -39.85 37.49 -0.71
N ALA A 728 -40.97 36.80 -0.91
CA ALA A 728 -41.06 35.35 -0.71
C ALA A 728 -40.13 34.57 -1.66
N LEU A 729 -39.95 35.03 -2.91
CA LEU A 729 -39.00 34.44 -3.85
C LEU A 729 -37.54 34.70 -3.43
N MET A 730 -37.22 35.91 -2.97
CA MET A 730 -35.91 36.28 -2.43
C MET A 730 -35.57 35.49 -1.16
N GLY A 731 -36.54 35.29 -0.27
CA GLY A 731 -36.43 34.41 0.90
C GLY A 731 -36.14 32.96 0.51
N LYS A 732 -36.92 32.39 -0.43
CA LYS A 732 -36.67 31.04 -0.97
C LYS A 732 -35.28 30.92 -1.60
N HIS A 733 -34.86 31.90 -2.40
CA HIS A 733 -33.51 31.95 -2.97
C HIS A 733 -32.42 32.05 -1.89
N GLY A 734 -32.65 32.81 -0.82
CA GLY A 734 -31.77 32.87 0.36
C GLY A 734 -31.64 31.50 1.04
N CYS A 735 -32.75 30.81 1.29
CA CYS A 735 -32.76 29.45 1.84
C CYS A 735 -32.02 28.45 0.95
N VAL A 736 -32.26 28.46 -0.37
CA VAL A 736 -31.57 27.60 -1.34
C VAL A 736 -30.08 27.91 -1.39
N LYS A 737 -29.68 29.19 -1.37
CA LYS A 737 -28.28 29.60 -1.34
C LYS A 737 -27.56 29.16 -0.06
N ASN A 738 -28.24 29.24 1.08
CA ASN A 738 -27.71 28.76 2.35
C ASN A 738 -27.58 27.23 2.36
N ALA A 739 -28.61 26.49 1.91
CA ALA A 739 -28.57 25.04 1.79
C ALA A 739 -27.47 24.57 0.81
N HIS A 740 -27.30 25.24 -0.33
CA HIS A 740 -26.21 24.99 -1.26
C HIS A 740 -24.84 25.18 -0.60
N ARG A 741 -24.65 26.28 0.16
CA ARG A 741 -23.40 26.55 0.88
C ARG A 741 -23.11 25.54 1.99
N THR A 742 -24.14 25.01 2.65
CA THR A 742 -23.99 23.90 3.60
C THR A 742 -23.57 22.62 2.88
N LEU A 743 -24.22 22.28 1.77
CA LEU A 743 -23.86 21.12 0.93
C LEU A 743 -22.45 21.23 0.33
N GLU A 744 -21.97 22.44 0.00
CA GLU A 744 -20.57 22.68 -0.41
C GLU A 744 -19.59 22.35 0.72
N LEU A 745 -19.90 22.72 1.97
CA LEU A 745 -19.09 22.43 3.15
C LEU A 745 -19.13 20.93 3.52
N GLU A 746 -20.30 20.30 3.44
CA GLU A 746 -20.46 18.85 3.62
C GLU A 746 -19.70 18.07 2.55
N HIS A 747 -19.82 18.45 1.26
CA HIS A 747 -19.06 17.83 0.19
C HIS A 747 -17.54 18.00 0.39
N ARG A 748 -17.08 19.19 0.81
CA ARG A 748 -15.66 19.45 1.05
C ARG A 748 -15.11 18.65 2.24
N THR A 749 -15.82 18.61 3.36
CA THR A 749 -15.43 17.80 4.52
C THR A 749 -15.49 16.29 4.25
N LEU A 750 -16.44 15.83 3.42
CA LEU A 750 -16.45 14.45 2.91
C LEU A 750 -15.27 14.16 1.98
N GLN A 751 -14.88 15.10 1.10
CA GLN A 751 -13.71 14.98 0.25
C GLN A 751 -12.41 14.93 1.08
N ASP A 752 -12.27 15.79 2.08
CA ASP A 752 -11.10 15.80 2.98
C ASP A 752 -11.03 14.51 3.82
N ARG A 753 -12.18 13.98 4.27
CA ARG A 753 -12.28 12.67 4.93
C ARG A 753 -11.95 11.51 3.99
N TYR A 754 -12.40 11.56 2.73
CA TYR A 754 -12.04 10.57 1.71
C TYR A 754 -10.53 10.59 1.41
N ASN A 755 -9.96 11.78 1.22
CA ASN A 755 -8.51 11.98 1.04
C ASN A 755 -7.72 11.41 2.24
N SER A 756 -8.19 11.65 3.46
CA SER A 756 -7.59 11.12 4.69
C SER A 756 -7.66 9.60 4.78
N LEU A 757 -8.82 9.00 4.45
CA LEU A 757 -8.99 7.54 4.38
C LEU A 757 -8.12 6.91 3.27
N LEU A 758 -7.95 7.59 2.14
CA LEU A 758 -7.08 7.14 1.05
C LEU A 758 -5.60 7.15 1.48
N GLN A 759 -5.15 8.18 2.20
CA GLN A 759 -3.80 8.23 2.80
C GLN A 759 -3.61 7.18 3.90
N GLN A 760 -4.64 6.86 4.69
CA GLN A 760 -4.59 5.77 5.66
C GLN A 760 -4.50 4.42 4.95
N ARG A 761 -5.25 4.21 3.86
CA ARG A 761 -5.16 3.01 3.03
C ARG A 761 -3.76 2.83 2.44
N THR A 762 -3.15 3.85 1.84
CA THR A 762 -1.79 3.69 1.27
C THR A 762 -0.76 3.37 2.36
N LYS A 763 -0.84 4.02 3.53
CA LYS A 763 0.01 3.70 4.70
C LYS A 763 -0.16 2.24 5.16
N LEU A 764 -1.39 1.72 5.14
CA LEU A 764 -1.65 0.30 5.45
C LEU A 764 -1.13 -0.64 4.36
N GLU A 765 -1.27 -0.30 3.08
CA GLU A 765 -0.71 -1.07 1.96
C GLU A 765 0.82 -1.12 2.01
N ASP A 766 1.49 -0.05 2.43
CA ASP A 766 2.95 0.00 2.60
C ASP A 766 3.42 -0.77 3.85
N LEU A 767 2.69 -0.68 4.96
CA LEU A 767 2.93 -1.54 6.15
C LEU A 767 2.69 -3.02 5.84
N GLU A 768 1.71 -3.35 5.00
CA GLU A 768 1.49 -4.72 4.52
C GLU A 768 2.62 -5.23 3.63
N LYS A 769 3.23 -4.38 2.79
CA LYS A 769 4.42 -4.75 1.99
C LYS A 769 5.60 -5.01 2.91
N ALA A 770 5.92 -4.08 3.80
CA ALA A 770 7.01 -4.22 4.78
C ALA A 770 6.84 -5.48 5.65
N LEU A 771 5.61 -5.80 6.09
CA LEU A 771 5.32 -7.02 6.84
C LEU A 771 5.54 -8.30 6.01
N LYS A 772 5.21 -8.29 4.71
CA LYS A 772 5.43 -9.42 3.79
C LYS A 772 6.93 -9.59 3.48
N GLU A 773 7.66 -8.49 3.31
CA GLU A 773 9.11 -8.46 3.14
C GLU A 773 9.83 -9.02 4.38
N GLU A 774 9.43 -8.59 5.58
CA GLU A 774 9.92 -9.13 6.85
C GLU A 774 9.57 -10.61 7.05
N GLN A 775 8.37 -11.04 6.66
CA GLN A 775 8.00 -12.46 6.67
C GLN A 775 8.87 -13.30 5.72
N LEU A 776 9.21 -12.77 4.54
CA LEU A 776 10.13 -13.42 3.59
C LEU A 776 11.57 -13.43 4.12
N ARG A 777 12.05 -12.34 4.73
CA ARG A 777 13.37 -12.29 5.39
C ARG A 777 13.47 -13.33 6.51
N MET A 778 12.48 -13.35 7.41
CA MET A 778 12.38 -14.34 8.50
C MET A 778 12.20 -15.78 8.01
N ALA A 779 11.64 -16.00 6.81
CA ALA A 779 11.57 -17.33 6.20
C ALA A 779 12.93 -17.76 5.62
N LEU A 780 13.63 -16.85 4.93
CA LEU A 780 14.97 -17.08 4.41
C LEU A 780 15.99 -17.36 5.52
N GLU A 781 15.96 -16.57 6.60
CA GLU A 781 16.82 -16.78 7.78
C GLU A 781 16.53 -18.11 8.48
N LYS A 782 15.26 -18.53 8.58
CA LYS A 782 14.90 -19.87 9.08
C LYS A 782 15.45 -20.99 8.20
N GLU A 783 15.46 -20.82 6.88
CA GLU A 783 16.03 -21.83 5.98
C GLU A 783 17.56 -21.84 6.02
N GLN A 784 18.21 -20.68 6.11
CA GLN A 784 19.64 -20.57 6.39
C GLN A 784 19.99 -21.30 7.69
N HIS A 785 19.28 -21.02 8.80
CA HIS A 785 19.47 -21.72 10.07
C HIS A 785 19.23 -23.23 9.98
N ARG A 786 18.28 -23.71 9.16
CA ARG A 786 18.10 -25.15 8.88
C ARG A 786 19.30 -25.74 8.17
N THR A 787 19.82 -25.08 7.14
CA THR A 787 21.00 -25.56 6.39
C THR A 787 22.25 -25.58 7.27
N THR A 788 22.54 -24.51 8.02
CA THR A 788 23.69 -24.50 8.95
C THR A 788 23.52 -25.52 10.07
N ALA A 789 22.31 -25.73 10.59
CA ALA A 789 22.08 -26.78 11.60
C ALA A 789 22.20 -28.20 11.03
N ALA A 790 21.90 -28.42 9.74
CA ALA A 790 22.14 -29.69 9.06
C ALA A 790 23.62 -29.93 8.82
N GLU A 791 24.38 -28.90 8.43
CA GLU A 791 25.84 -28.97 8.30
C GLU A 791 26.52 -29.21 9.66
N CYS A 792 26.12 -28.50 10.72
CA CYS A 792 26.62 -28.75 12.07
C CYS A 792 26.35 -30.19 12.56
N ARG A 793 25.22 -30.81 12.17
CA ARG A 793 24.98 -32.25 12.43
C ARG A 793 25.92 -33.13 11.63
N ARG A 794 26.00 -32.93 10.30
CA ARG A 794 26.90 -33.69 9.41
C ARG A 794 28.36 -33.66 9.91
N LEU A 795 28.84 -32.49 10.32
CA LEU A 795 30.18 -32.31 10.89
C LEU A 795 30.34 -32.96 12.27
N HIS A 796 29.27 -33.05 13.08
CA HIS A 796 29.29 -33.80 14.34
C HIS A 796 29.38 -35.31 14.10
N ASP A 797 28.56 -35.82 13.17
CA ASP A 797 28.53 -37.23 12.76
C ASP A 797 29.90 -37.65 12.19
N GLU A 798 30.49 -36.81 11.33
CA GLU A 798 31.84 -36.98 10.76
C GLU A 798 32.93 -36.96 11.85
N LYS A 799 32.85 -36.01 12.79
CA LYS A 799 33.75 -35.94 13.96
C LYS A 799 33.60 -37.16 14.87
N ASP A 800 32.41 -37.71 15.07
CA ASP A 800 32.22 -38.87 15.94
C ASP A 800 32.63 -40.18 15.27
N TRP A 801 32.43 -40.31 13.95
CA TRP A 801 33.02 -41.37 13.14
C TRP A 801 34.55 -41.33 13.17
N LEU A 802 35.16 -40.15 13.06
CA LEU A 802 36.61 -39.96 13.22
C LEU A 802 37.09 -40.30 14.64
N ASN A 803 36.32 -39.96 15.68
CA ASN A 803 36.65 -40.37 17.06
C ASN A 803 36.48 -41.88 17.28
N GLN A 804 35.54 -42.53 16.60
CA GLN A 804 35.33 -43.98 16.75
C GLN A 804 36.39 -44.78 15.98
N THR A 805 36.78 -44.34 14.79
CA THR A 805 37.93 -44.92 14.06
C THR A 805 39.26 -44.66 14.77
N TYR A 806 39.46 -43.47 15.36
CA TYR A 806 40.63 -43.20 16.21
C TYR A 806 40.70 -44.13 17.42
N ARG A 807 39.59 -44.36 18.14
CA ARG A 807 39.53 -45.32 19.25
C ARG A 807 39.80 -46.75 18.80
N GLN A 808 39.33 -47.15 17.62
CA GLN A 808 39.63 -48.48 17.07
C GLN A 808 41.14 -48.63 16.80
N LEU A 809 41.74 -47.65 16.11
CA LEU A 809 43.19 -47.65 15.85
C LEU A 809 44.04 -47.62 17.13
N LEU A 810 43.54 -46.98 18.20
CA LEU A 810 44.18 -47.01 19.52
C LEU A 810 44.14 -48.43 20.11
N ASN A 811 42.97 -49.09 20.12
CA ASN A 811 42.82 -50.47 20.59
C ASN A 811 43.69 -51.45 19.76
N ASP A 812 43.69 -51.30 18.44
CA ASP A 812 44.50 -52.13 17.53
C ASP A 812 46.01 -51.94 17.81
N ASN A 813 46.44 -50.71 18.14
CA ASN A 813 47.82 -50.42 18.54
C ASN A 813 48.18 -51.01 19.92
N GLU A 814 47.26 -50.96 20.89
CA GLU A 814 47.42 -51.60 22.20
C GLU A 814 47.54 -53.13 22.09
N LEU A 815 46.71 -53.75 21.23
CA LEU A 815 46.76 -55.18 20.91
C LEU A 815 48.09 -55.56 20.24
N LEU A 816 48.51 -54.85 19.18
CA LEU A 816 49.81 -55.06 18.53
C LEU A 816 50.99 -54.87 19.50
N THR A 817 50.85 -53.96 20.48
CA THR A 817 51.84 -53.73 21.53
C THR A 817 51.86 -54.86 22.57
N ALA A 818 50.71 -55.49 22.85
CA ALA A 818 50.63 -56.70 23.67
C ALA A 818 51.25 -57.91 22.95
N ASP A 819 50.92 -58.12 21.67
CA ASP A 819 51.50 -59.17 20.83
C ASP A 819 53.02 -59.02 20.70
N HIS A 820 53.53 -57.79 20.51
CA HIS A 820 54.97 -57.54 20.50
C HIS A 820 55.63 -57.91 21.84
N LYS A 821 55.00 -57.59 22.98
CA LYS A 821 55.51 -58.00 24.31
C LYS A 821 55.49 -59.52 24.47
N GLN A 822 54.43 -60.20 24.01
CA GLN A 822 54.29 -61.65 24.07
C GLN A 822 55.32 -62.36 23.20
N LEU A 823 55.46 -61.98 21.94
CA LEU A 823 56.48 -62.50 21.02
C LEU A 823 57.90 -62.24 21.54
N LYS A 824 58.14 -61.08 22.18
CA LYS A 824 59.42 -60.78 22.84
C LYS A 824 59.68 -61.66 24.07
N SER A 825 58.64 -62.03 24.81
CA SER A 825 58.74 -63.00 25.91
C SER A 825 59.08 -64.39 25.39
N GLN A 826 58.32 -64.89 24.42
CA GLN A 826 58.55 -66.19 23.76
C GLN A 826 59.94 -66.27 23.11
N LEU A 827 60.42 -65.18 22.50
CA LEU A 827 61.78 -65.10 21.94
C LEU A 827 62.87 -65.16 23.03
N ASN A 828 62.62 -64.61 24.22
CA ASN A 828 63.56 -64.69 25.33
C ASN A 828 63.55 -66.08 25.99
N GLU A 829 62.36 -66.70 26.10
CA GLU A 829 62.15 -68.07 26.57
C GLU A 829 62.85 -69.08 25.64
N ALA A 830 62.62 -69.00 24.33
CA ALA A 830 63.30 -69.84 23.35
C ALA A 830 64.83 -69.65 23.31
N LYS A 831 65.33 -68.45 23.63
CA LYS A 831 66.78 -68.20 23.82
C LYS A 831 67.30 -68.85 25.09
N LEU A 832 66.53 -68.83 26.19
CA LEU A 832 66.90 -69.49 27.44
C LEU A 832 66.99 -71.01 27.22
N GLU A 833 65.98 -71.60 26.57
CA GLU A 833 65.96 -73.02 26.19
C GLU A 833 67.14 -73.38 25.26
N HIS A 834 67.48 -72.53 24.28
CA HIS A 834 68.70 -72.72 23.48
C HIS A 834 69.95 -72.78 24.36
N THR A 835 70.12 -71.84 25.31
CA THR A 835 71.30 -71.84 26.19
C THR A 835 71.34 -73.03 27.17
N TRP A 836 70.19 -73.55 27.60
CA TRP A 836 70.11 -74.80 28.38
C TRP A 836 70.51 -76.01 27.54
N LEU A 837 69.92 -76.18 26.35
CA LEU A 837 70.23 -77.27 25.44
C LEU A 837 71.70 -77.25 24.97
N GLU A 838 72.27 -76.06 24.77
CA GLU A 838 73.69 -75.88 24.44
C GLU A 838 74.62 -76.23 25.62
N ALA A 839 74.21 -75.94 26.85
CA ALA A 839 74.93 -76.37 28.06
C ALA A 839 74.86 -77.89 28.27
N ASP A 840 73.69 -78.51 28.08
CA ASP A 840 73.50 -79.96 28.17
C ASP A 840 74.21 -80.71 27.04
N PHE A 841 74.17 -80.20 25.81
CA PHE A 841 75.00 -80.71 24.71
C PHE A 841 76.49 -80.63 25.05
N SER A 842 76.93 -79.52 25.65
CA SER A 842 78.31 -79.34 26.11
C SER A 842 78.69 -80.27 27.28
N LYS A 843 77.73 -80.68 28.11
CA LYS A 843 77.90 -81.69 29.17
C LYS A 843 77.99 -83.10 28.58
N LEU A 844 77.03 -83.48 27.73
CA LEU A 844 76.99 -84.78 27.05
C LEU A 844 78.22 -85.00 26.17
N LYS A 845 78.73 -83.95 25.52
CA LYS A 845 79.98 -83.98 24.74
C LYS A 845 81.22 -84.28 25.61
N LYS A 846 81.28 -83.76 26.84
CA LYS A 846 82.35 -84.09 27.81
C LYS A 846 82.21 -85.52 28.32
N GLU A 847 80.99 -85.98 28.58
CA GLU A 847 80.71 -87.36 28.99
C GLU A 847 81.09 -88.36 27.88
N PHE A 848 80.76 -88.07 26.62
CA PHE A 848 81.20 -88.84 25.46
C PHE A 848 82.72 -88.88 25.32
N GLN A 849 83.41 -87.73 25.42
CA GLN A 849 84.87 -87.67 25.41
C GLN A 849 85.49 -88.48 26.58
N GLN A 850 84.86 -88.45 27.76
CA GLN A 850 85.34 -89.22 28.91
C GLN A 850 85.14 -90.73 28.71
N LEU A 851 84.03 -91.15 28.07
CA LEU A 851 83.78 -92.53 27.69
C LEU A 851 84.74 -93.03 26.60
N ASP A 852 85.09 -92.20 25.62
CA ASP A 852 86.10 -92.53 24.60
C ASP A 852 87.50 -92.69 25.21
N ILE A 853 87.85 -91.82 26.18
CA ILE A 853 89.08 -91.93 26.97
C ILE A 853 89.10 -93.18 27.87
N THR A 854 87.96 -93.70 28.34
CA THR A 854 87.93 -94.99 29.06
C THR A 854 87.89 -96.19 28.12
N SER A 855 87.26 -96.08 26.95
CA SER A 855 87.25 -97.09 25.90
C SER A 855 88.67 -97.35 25.39
N THR A 856 89.39 -96.31 24.97
CA THR A 856 90.80 -96.41 24.55
C THR A 856 91.73 -96.97 25.64
N LYS A 857 91.51 -96.62 26.92
CA LYS A 857 92.23 -97.24 28.05
C LYS A 857 91.96 -98.74 28.18
N LEU A 858 90.71 -99.17 28.02
CA LEU A 858 90.33 -100.59 28.03
C LEU A 858 90.91 -101.34 26.83
N THR A 859 90.88 -100.75 25.63
CA THR A 859 91.53 -101.30 24.43
C THR A 859 93.01 -101.55 24.67
N ASN A 860 93.75 -100.55 25.19
CA ASN A 860 95.17 -100.68 25.52
C ASN A 860 95.44 -101.78 26.58
N GLN A 861 94.52 -101.98 27.54
CA GLN A 861 94.63 -103.08 28.51
C GLN A 861 94.39 -104.45 27.85
N CYS A 862 93.41 -104.55 26.95
CA CYS A 862 93.15 -105.76 26.17
C CYS A 862 94.30 -106.11 25.23
N GLU A 863 94.94 -105.12 24.59
CA GLU A 863 96.13 -105.30 23.75
C GLU A 863 97.32 -105.80 24.57
N LEU A 864 97.59 -105.20 25.74
CA LEU A 864 98.67 -105.64 26.64
C LEU A 864 98.44 -107.07 27.15
N LEU A 865 97.21 -107.42 27.53
CA LEU A 865 96.84 -108.79 27.90
C LEU A 865 96.97 -109.76 26.70
N GLY A 866 96.67 -109.31 25.49
CA GLY A 866 96.87 -110.05 24.25
C GLY A 866 98.36 -110.35 23.98
N GLN A 867 99.24 -109.36 24.16
CA GLN A 867 100.69 -109.52 24.06
C GLN A 867 101.24 -110.50 25.11
N LEU A 868 100.85 -110.34 26.38
CA LEU A 868 101.24 -111.25 27.46
C LEU A 868 100.76 -112.69 27.21
N LYS A 869 99.54 -112.87 26.69
CA LYS A 869 99.00 -114.17 26.27
C LYS A 869 99.81 -114.77 25.11
N GLY A 870 100.16 -113.97 24.10
CA GLY A 870 100.99 -114.39 22.97
C GLY A 870 102.36 -114.91 23.42
N ASN A 871 103.04 -114.17 24.29
CA ASN A 871 104.34 -114.56 24.86
C ASN A 871 104.25 -115.90 25.62
N LEU A 872 103.21 -116.09 26.45
CA LEU A 872 103.00 -117.33 27.20
C LEU A 872 102.65 -118.53 26.29
N GLU A 873 101.98 -118.29 25.16
CA GLU A 873 101.75 -119.32 24.14
C GLU A 873 103.04 -119.68 23.37
N GLU A 874 103.96 -118.74 23.20
CA GLU A 874 105.26 -118.96 22.58
C GLU A 874 106.21 -119.73 23.49
N GLU A 875 106.29 -119.38 24.78
CA GLU A 875 107.02 -120.17 25.77
C GLU A 875 106.49 -121.62 25.85
N ASN A 876 105.17 -121.81 25.84
CA ASN A 876 104.57 -123.15 25.77
C ASN A 876 104.94 -123.91 24.48
N ARG A 877 104.91 -123.25 23.31
CA ARG A 877 105.34 -123.85 22.03
C ARG A 877 106.83 -124.27 22.09
N HIS A 878 107.70 -123.46 22.68
CA HIS A 878 109.11 -123.79 22.87
C HIS A 878 109.32 -124.97 23.83
N LEU A 879 108.62 -125.00 24.97
CA LEU A 879 108.69 -126.11 25.93
C LEU A 879 108.18 -127.43 25.32
N LEU A 880 107.10 -127.41 24.56
CA LEU A 880 106.60 -128.58 23.83
C LEU A 880 107.63 -129.11 22.82
N SER A 881 108.29 -128.22 22.06
CA SER A 881 109.34 -128.61 21.11
C SER A 881 110.57 -129.22 21.80
N GLN A 882 110.94 -128.74 23.00
CA GLN A 882 112.00 -129.38 23.81
C GLN A 882 111.59 -130.78 24.28
N ILE A 883 110.35 -130.96 24.74
CA ILE A 883 109.81 -132.27 25.15
C ILE A 883 109.84 -133.26 23.96
N GLU A 884 109.38 -132.83 22.80
CA GLU A 884 109.37 -133.65 21.57
C GLU A 884 110.80 -134.07 21.15
N THR A 885 111.76 -133.15 21.23
CA THR A 885 113.19 -133.42 20.99
C THR A 885 113.76 -134.44 21.98
N LEU A 886 113.43 -134.31 23.27
CA LEU A 886 113.87 -135.25 24.32
C LEU A 886 113.22 -136.64 24.17
N MET A 887 111.97 -136.72 23.70
CA MET A 887 111.33 -138.00 23.37
C MET A 887 112.04 -138.69 22.20
N LEU A 888 112.40 -137.94 21.15
CA LEU A 888 113.13 -138.47 19.99
C LEU A 888 114.49 -139.05 20.40
N GLN A 889 115.25 -138.33 21.24
CA GLN A 889 116.53 -138.80 21.77
C GLN A 889 116.40 -140.11 22.57
N ASN A 890 115.45 -140.16 23.51
CA ASN A 890 115.17 -141.38 24.30
C ASN A 890 114.81 -142.57 23.40
N ARG A 891 114.03 -142.34 22.35
CA ARG A 891 113.68 -143.38 21.38
C ARG A 891 114.92 -143.94 20.67
N THR A 892 115.79 -143.08 20.11
CA THR A 892 117.01 -143.54 19.43
C THR A 892 117.98 -144.29 20.35
N LEU A 893 118.10 -143.88 21.63
CA LEU A 893 118.92 -144.59 22.61
C LEU A 893 118.34 -145.98 22.95
N LEU A 894 117.01 -146.11 23.00
CA LEU A 894 116.34 -147.39 23.21
C LEU A 894 116.55 -148.34 22.03
N GLU A 895 116.42 -147.83 20.79
CA GLU A 895 116.63 -148.57 19.55
C GLU A 895 118.07 -149.13 19.48
N GLN A 896 119.09 -148.28 19.70
CA GLN A 896 120.52 -148.70 19.79
C GLN A 896 120.78 -149.75 20.89
N THR A 897 120.10 -149.64 22.03
CA THR A 897 120.23 -150.58 23.16
C THR A 897 119.63 -151.96 22.87
N MET A 898 118.71 -152.06 21.90
CA MET A 898 118.17 -153.34 21.43
C MET A 898 119.11 -153.98 20.41
N GLU A 899 119.54 -153.24 19.39
CA GLU A 899 120.48 -153.72 18.36
C GLU A 899 121.77 -154.30 18.96
N SER A 900 122.33 -153.63 19.98
CA SER A 900 123.51 -154.12 20.69
C SER A 900 123.31 -155.49 21.36
N LYS A 901 122.12 -155.77 21.91
CA LYS A 901 121.82 -157.06 22.57
C LYS A 901 121.64 -158.19 21.56
N ASP A 902 121.01 -157.90 20.43
CA ASP A 902 120.80 -158.90 19.38
C ASP A 902 122.13 -159.37 18.78
N LEU A 903 123.12 -158.45 18.65
CA LEU A 903 124.50 -158.81 18.29
C LEU A 903 125.16 -159.74 19.32
N PHE A 904 125.09 -159.41 20.62
CA PHE A 904 125.64 -160.26 21.69
C PHE A 904 125.08 -161.70 21.65
N HIS A 905 123.78 -161.86 21.41
CA HIS A 905 123.14 -163.20 21.33
C HIS A 905 123.49 -163.98 20.05
N VAL A 906 123.98 -163.31 18.99
CA VAL A 906 124.54 -163.99 17.82
C VAL A 906 125.95 -164.50 18.10
N GLU A 907 126.79 -163.71 18.78
CA GLU A 907 128.14 -164.14 19.18
C GLU A 907 128.10 -165.32 20.17
N GLU A 908 127.23 -165.26 21.18
CA GLU A 908 127.03 -166.31 22.20
C GLU A 908 126.82 -167.70 21.56
N ARG A 909 126.03 -167.79 20.49
CA ARG A 909 125.79 -169.04 19.75
C ARG A 909 127.04 -169.56 19.06
N GLN A 910 127.82 -168.68 18.41
CA GLN A 910 129.04 -169.08 17.71
C GLN A 910 130.12 -169.65 18.65
N TYR A 911 130.16 -169.21 19.91
CA TYR A 911 131.05 -169.78 20.92
C TYR A 911 130.59 -171.16 21.40
N ILE A 912 129.27 -171.38 21.53
CA ILE A 912 128.70 -172.68 21.94
C ILE A 912 129.04 -173.77 20.91
N ASP A 913 128.89 -173.50 19.61
CA ASP A 913 129.16 -174.50 18.56
C ASP A 913 130.65 -174.90 18.51
N LYS A 914 131.56 -173.91 18.55
CA LYS A 914 133.02 -174.15 18.60
C LYS A 914 133.44 -174.97 19.84
N LEU A 915 132.76 -174.80 20.98
CA LEU A 915 133.03 -175.56 22.19
C LEU A 915 132.69 -177.06 22.04
N ASN A 916 131.66 -177.39 21.25
CA ASN A 916 131.20 -178.75 21.05
C ASN A 916 132.13 -179.56 20.12
N ASP A 917 132.70 -178.95 19.09
CA ASP A 917 133.68 -179.62 18.21
C ASP A 917 135.00 -179.92 18.92
N LEU A 918 135.52 -178.99 19.73
CA LEU A 918 136.74 -179.21 20.52
C LEU A 918 136.60 -180.38 21.50
N ARG A 919 135.42 -180.57 22.10
CA ARG A 919 135.14 -181.73 22.96
C ARG A 919 135.27 -183.05 22.20
N ARG A 920 134.73 -183.13 20.99
CA ARG A 920 134.81 -184.33 20.11
C ARG A 920 136.23 -184.63 19.60
N GLN A 921 137.10 -183.62 19.50
CA GLN A 921 138.50 -183.82 19.15
C GLN A 921 139.32 -184.32 20.33
N LYS A 922 139.10 -183.76 21.53
CA LYS A 922 139.75 -184.18 22.78
C LYS A 922 139.52 -185.67 23.08
N GLU A 923 138.27 -186.12 23.01
CA GLU A 923 137.84 -187.49 23.31
C GLU A 923 138.59 -188.54 22.45
N LYS A 924 138.79 -188.25 21.16
CA LYS A 924 139.53 -189.10 20.21
C LYS A 924 141.06 -189.09 20.37
N LEU A 925 141.61 -188.14 21.11
CA LEU A 925 143.03 -188.10 21.47
C LEU A 925 143.28 -188.85 22.78
N GLU A 926 142.35 -188.80 23.73
CA GLU A 926 142.47 -189.49 25.02
C GLU A 926 142.46 -191.01 24.86
N GLU A 927 141.59 -191.60 24.03
CA GLU A 927 141.63 -193.06 23.74
C GLU A 927 142.98 -193.50 23.17
N LYS A 928 143.53 -192.78 22.18
CA LYS A 928 144.79 -193.14 21.52
C LYS A 928 146.02 -193.09 22.43
N ILE A 929 145.95 -192.32 23.51
CA ILE A 929 147.03 -192.23 24.51
C ILE A 929 146.94 -193.40 25.51
N MET A 930 145.74 -193.97 25.76
CA MET A 930 145.58 -195.09 26.69
C MET A 930 146.20 -196.41 26.17
N ASP A 931 146.11 -196.71 24.87
CA ASP A 931 146.62 -197.97 24.31
C ASP A 931 148.16 -198.11 24.34
N GLN A 932 148.92 -197.02 24.41
CA GLN A 932 150.39 -197.06 24.42
C GLN A 932 151.03 -197.19 25.82
N TYR A 933 150.26 -196.99 26.88
CA TYR A 933 150.65 -197.19 28.28
C TYR A 933 149.87 -198.36 28.88
N LYS A 934 150.14 -199.60 28.49
CA LYS A 934 151.39 -200.35 28.77
C LYS A 934 151.88 -200.21 30.22
N PHE A 935 151.45 -201.19 31.03
CA PHE A 935 152.19 -201.84 32.14
C PHE A 935 152.37 -201.06 33.47
N TYR A 936 151.67 -201.53 34.52
CA TYR A 936 151.89 -201.35 35.97
C TYR A 936 151.87 -199.89 36.52
N GLU A 937 150.75 -199.40 37.05
CA GLU A 937 150.27 -199.50 38.46
C GLU A 937 150.87 -198.44 39.43
N PRO A 938 150.18 -198.01 40.53
CA PRO A 938 149.10 -198.71 41.26
C PRO A 938 147.79 -197.91 41.57
N SER A 939 146.83 -198.62 42.17
CA SER A 939 145.64 -198.11 42.92
C SER A 939 146.04 -197.29 44.18
N PRO A 940 145.15 -196.54 44.91
CA PRO A 940 143.66 -196.59 44.99
C PRO A 940 143.00 -195.16 44.93
N PRO A 941 141.73 -194.87 45.34
CA PRO A 941 140.64 -195.73 45.83
C PRO A 941 139.27 -195.61 45.10
N ARG A 942 138.34 -196.48 45.49
CA ARG A 942 136.96 -196.63 44.96
C ARG A 942 135.95 -195.64 45.55
N ARG A 943 134.99 -195.17 44.72
CA ARG A 943 133.49 -195.14 44.90
C ARG A 943 132.91 -194.00 44.02
N ARG A 944 131.93 -194.21 43.14
CA ARG A 944 130.54 -194.72 43.27
C ARG A 944 129.52 -193.63 43.67
N GLY A 945 129.00 -192.92 42.65
CA GLY A 945 127.56 -192.83 42.40
C GLY A 945 126.75 -191.66 42.97
N ASN A 946 125.43 -191.77 42.74
CA ASN A 946 124.31 -190.91 43.14
C ASN A 946 124.11 -189.65 42.25
N TRP A 947 122.93 -189.30 41.72
CA TRP A 947 121.52 -189.38 42.20
C TRP A 947 121.25 -188.44 43.39
N ILE A 948 120.83 -187.18 43.13
CA ILE A 948 119.88 -186.43 43.98
C ILE A 948 119.41 -185.09 43.33
N THR A 949 118.12 -185.07 43.00
CA THR A 949 117.07 -184.03 43.14
C THR A 949 117.35 -182.53 43.47
N LEU A 950 116.38 -181.71 43.01
CA LEU A 950 115.70 -180.56 43.68
C LEU A 950 116.17 -179.08 43.53
N LYS A 951 115.24 -178.28 42.96
CA LYS A 951 114.75 -176.93 43.37
C LYS A 951 115.52 -175.63 42.99
N LEU A 952 114.74 -174.53 43.01
CA LEU A 952 115.06 -173.10 42.75
C LEU A 952 115.35 -172.76 41.26
N LYS A 953 115.01 -171.58 40.69
CA LYS A 953 114.23 -170.39 41.15
C LYS A 953 113.79 -169.53 39.94
N LYS A 954 112.72 -168.70 40.10
CA LYS A 954 112.38 -167.49 39.29
C LYS A 954 111.99 -167.71 37.80
N LEU A 955 111.14 -166.88 37.16
CA LEU A 955 110.16 -165.90 37.65
C LEU A 955 108.99 -165.70 36.65
N ILE A 956 107.76 -165.77 37.18
CA ILE A 956 106.49 -165.10 36.80
C ILE A 956 106.43 -164.32 35.46
N LYS A 957 105.42 -164.64 34.64
CA LYS A 957 104.75 -163.70 33.71
C LYS A 957 103.26 -164.07 33.58
N SER A 958 102.43 -163.08 33.22
CA SER A 958 101.02 -163.20 32.78
C SER A 958 100.03 -164.05 33.62
N ASN A 959 99.35 -163.42 34.60
CA ASN A 959 97.89 -163.57 34.78
C ASN A 959 97.27 -162.44 35.67
N SER A 960 95.94 -162.29 35.57
CA SER A 960 94.96 -161.85 36.58
C SER A 960 95.11 -160.53 37.38
N ARG A 961 94.22 -159.57 37.07
CA ARG A 961 93.03 -159.15 37.86
C ARG A 961 93.16 -158.54 39.29
N GLU A 962 92.57 -157.34 39.41
CA GLU A 962 91.64 -156.85 40.48
C GLU A 962 92.05 -156.58 41.97
N HIS A 963 91.56 -155.43 42.48
CA HIS A 963 91.39 -154.96 43.90
C HIS A 963 92.65 -154.79 44.79
N GLY A 964 92.78 -153.77 45.66
CA GLY A 964 91.97 -152.56 46.03
C GLY A 964 92.49 -151.95 47.36
N PRO A 965 91.93 -150.87 47.96
CA PRO A 965 90.86 -149.93 47.55
C PRO A 965 91.42 -148.54 47.08
N ASP A 966 91.25 -147.29 47.59
CA ASP A 966 90.58 -146.66 48.78
C ASP A 966 90.33 -145.12 48.61
N CYS A 967 89.97 -144.41 49.69
CA CYS A 967 89.40 -143.04 49.83
C CYS A 967 90.43 -141.89 50.04
N PRO A 968 90.07 -140.56 50.08
CA PRO A 968 88.74 -139.92 50.14
C PRO A 968 88.52 -138.77 49.04
N PRO A 969 87.79 -137.61 49.19
CA PRO A 969 86.70 -137.29 48.23
C PRO A 969 86.47 -135.82 47.70
N THR A 970 85.73 -135.66 46.58
CA THR A 970 84.78 -134.55 46.20
C THR A 970 85.27 -133.08 45.98
N PRO A 971 84.50 -132.13 45.34
CA PRO A 971 83.46 -132.24 44.26
C PRO A 971 83.38 -131.08 43.19
N THR A 972 82.59 -131.28 42.10
CA THR A 972 81.76 -130.29 41.31
C THR A 972 82.39 -129.09 40.55
N SER A 973 81.80 -128.51 39.47
CA SER A 973 80.63 -128.84 38.61
C SER A 973 80.64 -128.07 37.26
N SER A 974 79.94 -128.58 36.22
CA SER A 974 79.57 -127.83 35.00
C SER A 974 78.50 -128.56 34.14
N GLY A 975 77.51 -127.86 33.56
CA GLY A 975 76.78 -128.35 32.36
C GLY A 975 75.26 -128.09 32.21
N PHE A 976 74.92 -127.10 31.37
CA PHE A 976 73.81 -127.07 30.37
C PHE A 976 72.28 -127.10 30.69
N THR A 977 71.56 -126.49 29.73
CA THR A 977 70.11 -126.58 29.34
C THR A 977 69.02 -125.75 30.04
N GLU A 978 68.02 -125.39 29.22
CA GLU A 978 66.82 -124.52 29.39
C GLU A 978 65.69 -125.13 30.27
N PRO A 979 64.53 -124.45 30.52
CA PRO A 979 64.07 -123.10 30.10
C PRO A 979 63.56 -122.18 31.25
N HIS A 980 63.02 -120.97 30.94
CA HIS A 980 61.64 -120.50 31.30
C HIS A 980 61.46 -118.94 31.44
N LEU A 981 60.55 -118.38 30.62
CA LEU A 981 59.70 -117.16 30.77
C LEU A 981 60.19 -115.69 30.96
N THR A 982 59.36 -114.82 30.34
CA THR A 982 58.86 -113.46 30.71
C THR A 982 59.67 -112.15 30.52
N CYS A 983 59.24 -111.40 29.48
CA CYS A 983 58.68 -110.03 29.53
C CYS A 983 59.52 -108.75 29.27
N GLN A 984 58.90 -107.87 28.46
CA GLN A 984 59.09 -106.42 28.24
C GLN A 984 60.45 -105.93 27.69
N ASP A 985 60.52 -104.87 26.85
CA ASP A 985 59.51 -104.21 26.01
C ASP A 985 60.23 -103.43 24.89
N ASN A 986 59.64 -103.31 23.69
CA ASN A 986 60.01 -102.27 22.71
C ASN A 986 59.13 -102.26 21.44
N SER A 987 58.78 -101.06 20.94
CA SER A 987 58.33 -100.76 19.55
C SER A 987 56.98 -101.37 19.09
N SER A 988 56.25 -100.87 18.07
CA SER A 988 56.15 -99.52 17.46
C SER A 988 54.98 -99.45 16.45
N PHE A 989 54.67 -98.23 15.96
CA PHE A 989 54.25 -97.91 14.57
C PHE A 989 52.76 -97.98 14.12
N VAL A 990 52.40 -96.98 13.29
CA VAL A 990 51.27 -96.77 12.34
C VAL A 990 49.78 -97.03 12.67
N SER A 991 49.03 -95.92 12.69
CA SER A 991 48.02 -95.49 11.68
C SER A 991 47.32 -96.52 10.75
N SER A 992 45.98 -96.41 10.63
CA SER A 992 45.32 -95.98 9.37
C SER A 992 43.80 -95.69 9.49
N ASP A 993 43.33 -94.65 8.78
CA ASP A 993 42.02 -94.44 8.10
C ASP A 993 40.63 -94.51 8.80
N GLY A 994 39.67 -93.77 8.20
CA GLY A 994 38.21 -93.82 8.46
C GLY A 994 37.63 -92.61 9.21
N SER A 995 37.14 -91.49 8.64
CA SER A 995 36.35 -91.18 7.44
C SER A 995 34.81 -91.26 7.58
N GLY A 996 34.17 -90.13 7.93
CA GLY A 996 32.83 -89.73 7.46
C GLY A 996 31.66 -89.75 8.45
N GLY A 997 30.78 -88.72 8.42
CA GLY A 997 29.45 -88.77 9.06
C GLY A 997 28.87 -87.45 9.61
N SER A 998 27.94 -86.84 8.87
CA SER A 998 27.25 -85.57 9.10
C SER A 998 26.63 -85.22 10.48
N ALA A 999 26.82 -83.95 10.86
CA ALA A 999 25.79 -82.95 11.23
C ALA A 999 24.98 -82.98 12.56
N LEU A 1000 25.19 -81.89 13.32
CA LEU A 1000 24.24 -81.02 14.04
C LEU A 1000 23.66 -81.37 15.44
N ALA A 1001 23.61 -80.30 16.25
CA ALA A 1001 22.81 -80.04 17.45
C ALA A 1001 23.15 -80.76 18.78
N GLY A 1002 23.03 -80.02 19.90
CA GLY A 1002 22.87 -80.60 21.25
C GLY A 1002 23.78 -80.00 22.34
N ASP A 1003 23.18 -79.40 23.36
CA ASP A 1003 23.84 -78.75 24.50
C ASP A 1003 24.63 -79.67 25.47
N ALA A 1004 25.84 -79.20 25.81
CA ALA A 1004 26.37 -79.01 27.17
C ALA A 1004 26.79 -80.19 28.09
N ILE A 1005 27.42 -79.77 29.21
CA ILE A 1005 27.80 -80.49 30.45
C ILE A 1005 29.17 -81.24 30.43
N SER A 1006 30.18 -80.59 31.03
CA SER A 1006 30.99 -81.00 32.22
C SER A 1006 31.27 -82.50 32.50
N PRO A 1007 32.43 -82.90 33.11
CA PRO A 1007 32.90 -82.29 34.38
C PRO A 1007 34.40 -82.37 34.80
N GLN A 1008 34.80 -81.50 35.76
CA GLN A 1008 35.74 -81.75 36.91
C GLN A 1008 37.23 -82.20 36.63
N ARG A 1009 38.27 -82.01 37.47
CA ARG A 1009 38.52 -81.47 38.84
C ARG A 1009 40.06 -81.29 39.04
N ASN A 1010 40.70 -80.73 40.09
CA ASN A 1010 40.40 -79.86 41.25
C ASN A 1010 41.75 -79.23 41.75
N SER A 1011 41.70 -78.14 42.53
CA SER A 1011 42.75 -77.66 43.49
C SER A 1011 44.06 -77.05 42.94
N SER A 1012 44.65 -76.01 43.55
CA SER A 1012 44.21 -74.98 44.55
C SER A 1012 45.30 -73.84 44.57
N GLU A 1013 45.37 -72.80 45.41
CA GLU A 1013 44.70 -72.40 46.66
C GLU A 1013 44.88 -70.88 46.95
N TYR A 1014 44.21 -70.37 47.99
CA TYR A 1014 44.26 -68.99 48.57
C TYR A 1014 43.66 -67.86 47.68
N ASP A 1015 43.05 -66.78 48.22
CA ASP A 1015 43.01 -66.27 49.61
C ASP A 1015 41.64 -65.62 50.00
N LEU A 1016 41.57 -64.91 51.15
CA LEU A 1016 40.37 -64.42 51.88
C LEU A 1016 40.17 -62.87 51.79
N LEU A 1017 39.11 -62.16 52.27
CA LEU A 1017 37.91 -62.43 53.09
C LEU A 1017 36.81 -61.32 52.88
N GLU A 1018 35.70 -61.38 53.66
CA GLU A 1018 34.68 -60.33 53.99
C GLU A 1018 33.75 -59.75 52.89
N PHE A 1019 32.65 -59.05 53.23
CA PHE A 1019 31.44 -59.56 53.94
C PHE A 1019 30.16 -58.81 53.50
N ILE A 1020 29.00 -59.43 53.75
CA ILE A 1020 27.63 -59.08 53.31
C ILE A 1020 27.03 -57.85 54.04
N ARG A 1021 26.33 -56.89 53.37
CA ARG A 1021 24.84 -56.70 53.38
C ARG A 1021 24.27 -55.45 52.65
N SER A 1022 22.93 -55.44 52.55
CA SER A 1022 22.01 -54.57 51.79
C SER A 1022 21.67 -53.19 52.39
N SER A 1023 21.07 -52.32 51.55
CA SER A 1023 20.21 -51.16 51.85
C SER A 1023 18.80 -51.57 52.38
N PRO A 1024 17.84 -50.65 52.68
CA PRO A 1024 17.89 -49.17 52.94
C PRO A 1024 17.00 -48.69 54.16
N ILE A 1025 16.78 -47.36 54.32
CA ILE A 1025 15.67 -46.69 55.10
C ILE A 1025 15.83 -46.79 56.67
N ASP A 1026 15.58 -45.80 57.56
CA ASP A 1026 14.61 -44.66 57.61
C ASP A 1026 15.02 -43.44 58.54
N LEU A 1027 14.17 -42.39 58.58
CA LEU A 1027 13.86 -41.31 59.60
C LEU A 1027 14.74 -41.08 60.88
N ALA A 1028 14.84 -39.89 61.54
CA ALA A 1028 14.51 -38.45 61.32
C ALA A 1028 14.98 -37.62 62.58
N GLU A 1029 14.75 -36.30 62.83
CA GLU A 1029 14.07 -35.22 62.08
C GLU A 1029 14.76 -33.82 62.16
N PRO A 1030 14.74 -33.01 63.27
CA PRO A 1030 14.33 -31.60 63.09
C PRO A 1030 15.27 -30.48 63.62
N VAL A 1031 15.24 -29.33 62.93
CA VAL A 1031 14.76 -28.02 63.43
C VAL A 1031 14.28 -27.18 62.23
N SER A 1032 13.33 -26.26 62.43
CA SER A 1032 12.47 -25.67 61.39
C SER A 1032 12.81 -24.22 60.99
N SER A 1033 12.65 -23.88 59.69
CA SER A 1033 11.91 -22.69 59.23
C SER A 1033 11.55 -22.81 57.73
N LYS A 1034 10.68 -21.93 57.18
CA LYS A 1034 9.82 -22.26 56.03
C LYS A 1034 9.50 -21.10 55.05
N TYR A 1035 9.26 -21.48 53.79
CA TYR A 1035 8.61 -20.75 52.67
C TYR A 1035 9.40 -19.73 51.79
N GLN A 1036 9.61 -20.16 50.53
CA GLN A 1036 9.31 -19.49 49.24
C GLN A 1036 9.47 -17.95 49.08
N SER A 1037 10.49 -17.56 48.28
CA SER A 1037 10.37 -16.95 46.93
C SER A 1037 9.54 -15.66 46.67
N PRO A 1038 9.85 -14.87 45.61
CA PRO A 1038 11.16 -14.49 45.00
C PRO A 1038 11.15 -12.98 44.57
N PRO A 1039 11.83 -12.48 43.50
CA PRO A 1039 13.23 -12.57 43.06
C PRO A 1039 13.93 -11.17 42.88
N PHE A 1040 15.20 -11.19 42.44
CA PHE A 1040 15.93 -10.16 41.66
C PHE A 1040 15.97 -8.68 42.10
N THR A 1041 17.20 -8.16 42.26
CA THR A 1041 17.80 -7.21 41.29
C THR A 1041 19.32 -7.09 41.56
N ALA A 1042 20.06 -6.45 40.64
CA ALA A 1042 21.51 -6.22 40.76
C ALA A 1042 21.85 -4.74 40.60
N SER A 1043 22.92 -4.27 41.26
CA SER A 1043 23.61 -3.02 40.92
C SER A 1043 25.05 -3.01 41.47
N ALA A 1044 25.82 -2.00 41.05
CA ALA A 1044 27.28 -1.86 41.19
C ALA A 1044 27.81 -1.62 42.62
N ILE A 1045 29.14 -1.72 42.77
CA ILE A 1045 30.00 -0.79 43.56
C ILE A 1045 31.49 -1.01 43.20
N ASP A 1046 32.31 0.01 43.51
CA ASP A 1046 33.77 0.16 43.37
C ASP A 1046 34.60 -0.97 44.05
N GLN A 1047 35.89 -1.21 43.72
CA GLN A 1047 37.09 -0.42 44.09
C GLN A 1047 37.17 -0.10 45.60
N GLU A 1048 38.31 -0.12 46.31
CA GLU A 1048 39.73 -0.09 45.93
C GLU A 1048 40.61 -0.61 47.11
N VAL A 1049 41.89 -0.20 47.16
CA VAL A 1049 42.83 -0.15 48.30
C VAL A 1049 43.70 -1.41 48.52
N ARG A 1050 45.03 -1.40 48.30
CA ARG A 1050 45.97 -0.41 47.68
C ARG A 1050 47.34 -1.12 47.45
N SER A 1051 48.52 -0.54 47.13
CA SER A 1051 49.07 0.85 47.07
C SER A 1051 50.43 0.84 46.33
N SER A 1052 51.11 1.96 46.02
CA SER A 1052 50.77 3.36 45.68
C SER A 1052 52.09 4.17 45.61
N SER A 1053 52.24 5.11 44.68
CA SER A 1053 53.18 6.23 44.80
C SER A 1053 52.77 7.39 43.87
N GLU A 1054 52.99 8.63 44.33
CA GLU A 1054 52.72 9.88 43.61
C GLU A 1054 54.05 10.37 42.95
N ALA A 1055 54.14 11.30 41.99
CA ALA A 1055 53.18 12.19 41.31
C ALA A 1055 53.65 12.38 39.83
N GLY A 1056 53.24 13.36 39.00
CA GLY A 1056 52.37 14.54 39.17
C GLY A 1056 52.52 15.56 38.01
N HIS A 1057 51.85 16.71 38.17
CA HIS A 1057 51.86 17.91 37.29
C HIS A 1057 51.31 17.80 35.84
N LYS A 1058 50.74 18.94 35.40
CA LYS A 1058 50.16 19.19 34.07
C LYS A 1058 51.09 20.12 33.29
N HIS A 1059 51.15 20.00 31.95
CA HIS A 1059 50.75 21.04 30.98
C HIS A 1059 51.27 20.77 29.55
N HIS A 1060 50.55 21.30 28.56
CA HIS A 1060 50.92 21.51 27.14
C HIS A 1060 51.35 20.31 26.28
N SER A 1061 50.71 20.18 25.12
CA SER A 1061 51.38 19.73 23.90
C SER A 1061 50.90 20.59 22.71
N GLY A 1062 51.79 20.78 21.74
CA GLY A 1062 51.48 21.46 20.49
C GLY A 1062 52.61 21.28 19.49
N VAL A 1063 52.23 21.11 18.22
CA VAL A 1063 52.95 21.38 16.95
C VAL A 1063 54.41 20.90 16.77
N PHE A 1064 54.73 20.52 15.53
CA PHE A 1064 56.01 20.05 14.97
C PHE A 1064 56.34 18.56 15.24
N SER A 1065 56.67 17.69 14.27
CA SER A 1065 57.10 17.74 12.85
C SER A 1065 58.62 17.67 12.59
N CYS A 1066 59.07 16.50 12.13
CA CYS A 1066 60.12 16.27 11.12
C CYS A 1066 59.95 14.83 10.57
N LYS A 1067 59.80 14.62 9.25
CA LYS A 1067 60.83 14.60 8.19
C LYS A 1067 61.76 13.38 8.23
N ASN A 1068 61.74 12.61 7.14
CA ASN A 1068 62.96 12.26 6.40
C ASN A 1068 62.66 12.11 4.90
N GLN A 1069 63.68 12.26 4.05
CA GLN A 1069 63.56 12.41 2.60
C GLN A 1069 64.57 11.50 1.86
N PRO A 1070 64.26 11.06 0.63
CA PRO A 1070 65.18 11.07 -0.51
C PRO A 1070 64.96 12.34 -1.37
N THR A 1071 65.77 12.57 -2.42
CA THR A 1071 65.73 13.84 -3.19
C THR A 1071 65.76 13.64 -4.71
N ALA A 1072 65.16 14.60 -5.43
CA ALA A 1072 65.40 14.85 -6.86
C ALA A 1072 66.38 16.04 -7.01
N ARG A 1073 67.13 16.10 -8.12
CA ARG A 1073 68.30 17.00 -8.26
C ARG A 1073 68.29 17.76 -9.59
N GLY A 1074 68.34 19.09 -9.54
CA GLY A 1074 68.52 19.96 -10.71
C GLY A 1074 68.20 21.43 -10.41
N GLN A 1075 69.22 22.29 -10.37
CA GLN A 1075 69.08 23.74 -10.14
C GLN A 1075 69.66 24.55 -11.31
N ARG A 1076 69.01 25.68 -11.63
CA ARG A 1076 69.57 27.05 -11.67
C ARG A 1076 68.45 28.03 -12.11
N ASP A 1077 68.17 29.08 -11.34
CA ASP A 1077 68.79 30.43 -11.35
C ASP A 1077 68.46 31.21 -12.64
N THR A 1078 68.01 32.47 -12.65
CA THR A 1078 67.91 33.51 -11.60
C THR A 1078 66.88 34.62 -11.96
N SER A 1079 66.73 35.63 -11.10
CA SER A 1079 66.15 36.99 -11.30
C SER A 1079 64.69 37.25 -10.86
N GLU A 1080 64.58 37.78 -9.64
CA GLU A 1080 63.54 38.73 -9.20
C GLU A 1080 64.01 40.18 -9.56
N PRO A 1081 63.19 41.27 -9.52
CA PRO A 1081 62.64 41.76 -8.25
C PRO A 1081 61.23 42.40 -8.25
N LYS A 1082 60.55 42.23 -7.11
CA LYS A 1082 59.65 43.15 -6.36
C LYS A 1082 58.68 44.13 -7.06
N ALA A 1083 57.46 44.14 -6.53
CA ALA A 1083 56.42 45.15 -6.75
C ALA A 1083 56.47 46.33 -5.74
N THR A 1084 55.67 47.38 -5.99
CA THR A 1084 55.14 48.32 -4.98
C THR A 1084 53.78 48.85 -5.47
N ALA A 1085 52.86 49.24 -4.56
CA ALA A 1085 51.46 49.55 -4.89
C ALA A 1085 50.95 50.89 -4.32
N VAL A 1086 50.04 51.54 -5.06
CA VAL A 1086 49.12 52.65 -4.68
C VAL A 1086 47.92 52.50 -5.64
N SER A 1087 46.70 52.12 -5.25
CA SER A 1087 45.63 52.81 -4.47
C SER A 1087 44.84 53.90 -5.23
N SER A 1088 43.50 53.82 -5.15
CA SER A 1088 42.49 54.92 -5.23
C SER A 1088 42.36 55.73 -6.56
N THR A 1089 41.20 56.24 -7.02
CA THR A 1089 39.79 56.24 -6.52
C THR A 1089 38.79 56.69 -7.60
N HIS A 1090 37.51 56.28 -7.45
CA HIS A 1090 36.26 56.95 -7.94
C HIS A 1090 36.07 57.11 -9.47
N GLU A 1091 34.86 57.37 -10.01
CA GLU A 1091 33.53 57.77 -9.47
C GLU A 1091 32.46 56.68 -9.72
N ALA A 1092 31.59 56.30 -8.75
CA ALA A 1092 30.29 56.88 -8.37
C ALA A 1092 29.14 56.56 -9.38
N ALA A 1093 28.11 55.77 -9.04
CA ALA A 1093 26.91 56.10 -8.24
C ALA A 1093 25.68 56.43 -9.17
N ILE A 1094 24.39 56.16 -8.88
CA ILE A 1094 23.68 55.57 -7.72
C ILE A 1094 22.23 55.15 -8.14
N VAL A 1095 21.63 54.09 -7.53
CA VAL A 1095 20.17 53.94 -7.16
C VAL A 1095 19.07 54.00 -8.28
N GLU A 1096 17.93 53.27 -8.29
CA GLU A 1096 17.40 52.09 -7.56
C GLU A 1096 16.14 51.50 -8.28
N GLN A 1097 15.70 50.31 -7.84
CA GLN A 1097 14.31 49.77 -7.76
C GLN A 1097 13.36 49.79 -8.99
N ALA A 1098 12.21 49.07 -9.03
CA ALA A 1098 11.88 47.67 -8.70
C ALA A 1098 10.39 47.38 -9.05
N LEU A 1099 10.01 46.10 -9.17
CA LEU A 1099 8.64 45.51 -9.06
C LEU A 1099 7.60 45.62 -10.22
N LYS A 1100 7.22 44.42 -10.71
CA LYS A 1100 5.86 43.88 -11.01
C LYS A 1100 5.03 44.30 -12.25
N LEU A 1101 4.89 43.33 -13.18
CA LEU A 1101 3.65 42.85 -13.84
C LEU A 1101 2.89 43.81 -14.81
N PRO A 1102 1.87 43.35 -15.56
CA PRO A 1102 1.79 42.19 -16.48
C PRO A 1102 1.42 42.64 -17.94
N PRO A 1103 1.36 41.76 -18.96
CA PRO A 1103 0.98 42.16 -20.32
C PRO A 1103 -0.53 42.49 -20.51
N PRO A 1104 -0.90 43.41 -21.43
CA PRO A 1104 -2.29 43.85 -21.64
C PRO A 1104 -3.13 42.96 -22.59
N PRO A 1105 -4.47 43.06 -22.55
CA PRO A 1105 -5.39 42.17 -23.28
C PRO A 1105 -5.77 42.63 -24.70
N GLN A 1106 -6.28 41.70 -25.51
CA GLN A 1106 -6.97 41.99 -26.77
C GLN A 1106 -8.47 42.28 -26.54
N ASN A 1107 -9.05 43.19 -27.34
CA ASN A 1107 -10.41 43.72 -27.14
C ASN A 1107 -11.51 42.94 -27.86
N PHE A 1108 -12.68 42.84 -27.19
CA PHE A 1108 -13.96 42.58 -27.84
C PHE A 1108 -14.40 43.78 -28.72
N PRO A 1109 -15.14 43.53 -29.81
CA PRO A 1109 -16.17 44.44 -30.30
C PRO A 1109 -17.58 43.88 -30.03
N ARG A 1110 -18.51 44.72 -29.55
CA ARG A 1110 -19.89 44.30 -29.22
C ARG A 1110 -20.93 45.22 -29.88
N ARG A 1111 -21.69 44.67 -30.85
CA ARG A 1111 -22.99 45.16 -31.39
C ARG A 1111 -23.10 46.62 -31.89
N ARG A 1112 -23.66 46.79 -33.11
CA ARG A 1112 -25.10 47.14 -33.28
C ARG A 1112 -25.53 47.32 -34.77
N LYS A 1113 -26.66 46.68 -35.11
CA LYS A 1113 -27.66 47.10 -36.14
C LYS A 1113 -27.18 47.10 -37.61
N ASN A 1114 -28.03 46.99 -38.65
CA ASN A 1114 -29.51 46.91 -38.70
C ASN A 1114 -30.03 46.13 -39.95
N SER A 1115 -31.31 45.75 -39.93
CA SER A 1115 -32.22 45.57 -41.09
C SER A 1115 -32.03 44.43 -42.11
N ASN A 1116 -32.98 43.49 -42.07
CA ASN A 1116 -33.80 42.99 -43.20
C ASN A 1116 -33.13 42.50 -44.51
N LYS A 1117 -33.18 41.18 -44.75
CA LYS A 1117 -34.07 40.63 -45.81
C LYS A 1117 -34.33 39.12 -45.67
N TRP A 1118 -35.42 38.69 -46.32
CA TRP A 1118 -36.01 37.36 -46.33
C TRP A 1118 -35.24 36.39 -47.25
N ILE A 1119 -35.33 35.07 -47.00
CA ILE A 1119 -36.00 34.07 -47.88
C ILE A 1119 -35.87 32.66 -47.28
N LEU A 1120 -36.80 31.77 -47.64
CA LEU A 1120 -36.92 30.38 -47.20
C LEU A 1120 -35.74 29.50 -47.67
N LYS A 1121 -35.26 28.60 -46.82
CA LYS A 1121 -35.65 27.18 -46.92
C LYS A 1121 -35.45 26.43 -45.60
#